data_AF-A0AAV5TNZ9-F1
#
_entry.id   AF-A0AAV5TNZ9-F1
#
_cell.length_a   1.000
_cell.length_b   1.000
_cell.length_c   1.000
_cell.angle_alpha   90.00
_cell.angle_beta   90.00
_cell.angle_gamma   90.00
#
_symmetry.space_group_name_H-M   'P 1'
#
loop_
_entity.id
_entity.type
_entity.pdbx_description
1 polymer ?
#
loop_
_entity_poly.entity_id
_entity_poly.type
_entity_poly.pdbx_seq_one_letter_code
_entity_poly.pdbx_strand_id
1 'polypeptide(L)'
;RVMHQMAPPPLSPVSENSQPLGDVNPRKRIRISSYSMGATNVTMQEHTVGRDQRADVLGRHEGFRGCTIWFTGLSGAGKTTVSFALEKALTQMGIPCYGLDGDNVRHGLCKNLGFTKEERAENIRRVAEVSKLFADAGMVTLASFISPYRADRDSAREIHKSNGLPFFEVYVDAPLEVCESRDPKDLYKKARKGLVQGMTGVDGVYEAPEKADLVLHSGQESAEECVNAVLDFLLKEGVIPEKALSSFAPPVRQLIVSPSIKSTVEEELNGLECEVKLDLVKLQWLQILAEGWATPLYGFMRERQYLQSLHFGQMLDLKRKCIFPGEEDEEGETGEDSFPMDGPLNQSLPIVLTLTQKEKEHVTRDGKVAPAIALSYEGRRIAVLRNGEIFEHRRKERAARQFGSIDERHPGVAQVLNAGEFCLGGDIEVLDRISFNDGLDKFRFTPMELRRILDEKKADAVFVFQLRNPIHNGHALLMRETRAKLLEKYSNPILLLHPLGGWTKDDDVPLEVRIRQHEAVIEEELLGADWTGLSIFPSPMMYAGPTEVQWHARARLAAGVHTYIVGRDPAGIADPASPSGDALYEVTHGAKVLSMAPGLSHLNVVPFRVAAYDKKAGQMAMFDASRKEDFDFISGTKMRGLARNGETPPHGFMAPKAWEILAAHYREKSNMCE
;
A
#
# COMPACT_ATOMS: atom_id res chain seq x y z
N ARG A 1 30.52 29.85 -35.80
CA ARG A 1 29.90 30.52 -36.98
C ARG A 1 28.43 30.69 -36.66
N VAL A 2 27.99 31.94 -36.65
CA VAL A 2 26.65 32.44 -36.32
C VAL A 2 25.64 32.03 -37.40
N MET A 3 24.38 31.76 -37.03
CA MET A 3 23.24 32.05 -37.91
C MET A 3 22.09 32.69 -37.13
N HIS A 4 21.51 33.69 -37.78
CA HIS A 4 20.66 34.76 -37.26
C HIS A 4 19.16 34.42 -37.26
N GLN A 5 18.45 35.14 -36.39
CA GLN A 5 16.99 35.37 -36.34
C GLN A 5 16.43 36.02 -37.62
N MET A 6 15.13 35.81 -37.88
CA MET A 6 14.26 36.78 -38.58
C MET A 6 12.88 36.83 -37.91
N ALA A 7 12.43 38.05 -37.59
CA ALA A 7 11.08 38.39 -37.13
C ALA A 7 10.37 39.27 -38.19
N PRO A 8 9.03 39.23 -38.32
CA PRO A 8 8.27 40.05 -39.27
C PRO A 8 7.80 41.41 -38.68
N PRO A 9 7.36 42.37 -39.53
CA PRO A 9 7.39 43.82 -39.26
C PRO A 9 6.08 44.39 -38.66
N PRO A 10 6.09 45.66 -38.16
CA PRO A 10 4.95 46.28 -37.49
C PRO A 10 3.99 47.01 -38.44
N LEU A 11 2.69 47.03 -38.08
CA LEU A 11 1.63 47.78 -38.76
C LEU A 11 1.48 49.20 -38.20
N SER A 12 1.16 50.15 -39.10
CA SER A 12 1.07 51.60 -38.90
C SER A 12 -0.29 52.04 -38.28
N PRO A 13 -0.38 53.24 -37.66
CA PRO A 13 -1.60 53.69 -36.97
C PRO A 13 -2.55 54.46 -37.90
N VAL A 14 -3.87 54.35 -37.66
CA VAL A 14 -4.90 55.18 -38.32
C VAL A 14 -5.53 56.12 -37.30
N SER A 15 -5.66 57.38 -37.73
CA SER A 15 -6.10 58.60 -37.05
C SER A 15 -7.57 58.66 -36.61
N GLU A 16 -7.82 59.34 -35.48
CA GLU A 16 -9.12 59.85 -35.04
C GLU A 16 -9.57 61.08 -35.86
N ASN A 17 -10.87 61.17 -36.21
CA ASN A 17 -11.60 62.44 -36.15
C ASN A 17 -13.14 62.33 -36.30
N SER A 18 -13.83 63.22 -35.56
CA SER A 18 -15.17 63.82 -35.76
C SER A 18 -16.47 63.12 -35.24
N GLN A 19 -16.87 63.49 -34.01
CA GLN A 19 -18.11 64.20 -33.54
C GLN A 19 -19.55 63.93 -34.09
N PRO A 20 -20.61 64.27 -33.32
CA PRO A 20 -21.71 63.36 -32.96
C PRO A 20 -23.09 63.69 -33.59
N LEU A 21 -24.03 62.73 -33.51
CA LEU A 21 -25.45 62.94 -33.78
C LEU A 21 -26.34 62.34 -32.68
N GLY A 22 -27.15 63.20 -32.06
CA GLY A 22 -28.58 62.97 -31.85
C GLY A 22 -29.03 62.15 -30.64
N ASP A 23 -29.56 62.87 -29.66
CA ASP A 23 -30.29 62.41 -28.47
C ASP A 23 -31.56 61.60 -28.81
N VAL A 24 -31.71 60.37 -28.30
CA VAL A 24 -33.00 59.65 -28.23
C VAL A 24 -33.12 58.92 -26.89
N ASN A 25 -34.18 59.29 -26.15
CA ASN A 25 -34.66 58.85 -24.84
C ASN A 25 -34.60 57.32 -24.56
N PRO A 26 -34.14 56.84 -23.38
CA PRO A 26 -33.88 55.42 -23.15
C PRO A 26 -35.11 54.65 -22.64
N ARG A 27 -35.50 53.59 -23.35
CA ARG A 27 -36.28 52.49 -22.74
C ARG A 27 -35.33 51.63 -21.92
N LYS A 28 -35.68 51.40 -20.64
CA LYS A 28 -34.97 50.56 -19.66
C LYS A 28 -34.46 49.25 -20.28
N ARG A 29 -33.16 49.18 -20.59
CA ARG A 29 -32.42 47.93 -20.73
C ARG A 29 -31.90 47.54 -19.36
N ILE A 30 -32.27 46.34 -18.91
CA ILE A 30 -31.71 45.69 -17.74
C ILE A 30 -30.21 45.49 -18.01
N ARG A 31 -29.35 46.15 -17.23
CA ARG A 31 -27.90 45.93 -17.27
C ARG A 31 -27.58 44.66 -16.49
N ILE A 32 -27.19 43.59 -17.21
CA ILE A 32 -26.37 42.53 -16.62
C ILE A 32 -24.98 43.16 -16.44
N SER A 33 -24.53 43.37 -15.20
CA SER A 33 -23.15 43.84 -14.98
C SER A 33 -22.19 42.70 -15.27
N SER A 34 -21.65 42.66 -16.49
CA SER A 34 -20.36 42.01 -16.71
C SER A 34 -19.35 42.73 -15.83
N TYR A 35 -18.74 42.05 -14.85
CA TYR A 35 -17.59 42.57 -14.13
C TYR A 35 -16.42 42.66 -15.12
N SER A 36 -16.34 43.74 -15.88
CA SER A 36 -15.17 44.05 -16.73
C SER A 36 -13.97 44.40 -15.85
N MET A 37 -12.75 44.18 -16.35
CA MET A 37 -11.52 44.67 -15.71
C MET A 37 -11.67 46.14 -15.35
N GLY A 38 -11.84 46.44 -14.05
CA GLY A 38 -12.00 47.81 -13.55
C GLY A 38 -10.69 48.61 -13.57
N ALA A 39 -9.55 47.91 -13.66
CA ALA A 39 -8.24 48.52 -13.77
C ALA A 39 -7.81 48.59 -15.25
N THR A 40 -7.64 49.81 -15.77
CA THR A 40 -7.31 50.06 -17.19
C THR A 40 -5.81 50.18 -17.45
N ASN A 41 -4.98 50.05 -16.41
CA ASN A 41 -3.54 50.30 -16.43
C ASN A 41 -2.71 49.15 -15.84
N VAL A 42 -3.13 47.90 -16.08
CA VAL A 42 -2.43 46.70 -15.58
C VAL A 42 -1.92 45.88 -16.75
N THR A 43 -0.67 45.45 -16.67
CA THR A 43 -0.06 44.50 -17.62
C THR A 43 0.12 43.15 -16.95
N MET A 44 -0.22 42.08 -17.66
CA MET A 44 0.03 40.72 -17.20
C MET A 44 1.54 40.47 -17.19
N GLN A 45 2.07 40.00 -16.07
CA GLN A 45 3.47 39.62 -15.95
C GLN A 45 3.58 38.12 -16.18
N GLU A 46 4.36 37.71 -17.18
CA GLU A 46 4.61 36.30 -17.44
C GLU A 46 5.65 35.74 -16.46
N HIS A 47 5.37 34.54 -15.93
CA HIS A 47 6.31 33.85 -15.06
C HIS A 47 7.48 33.30 -15.87
N THR A 48 8.71 33.43 -15.34
CA THR A 48 9.92 32.85 -15.96
C THR A 48 10.02 31.33 -15.80
N VAL A 49 9.38 30.77 -14.78
CA VAL A 49 9.31 29.31 -14.53
C VAL A 49 7.97 28.79 -15.03
N GLY A 50 7.99 27.79 -15.90
CA GLY A 50 6.78 27.17 -16.46
C GLY A 50 6.00 26.31 -15.45
N ARG A 51 4.76 25.96 -15.78
CA ARG A 51 3.90 25.13 -14.91
C ARG A 51 4.49 23.75 -14.64
N ASP A 52 4.98 23.08 -15.68
CA ASP A 52 5.54 21.72 -15.56
C ASP A 52 6.79 21.74 -14.65
N GLN A 53 7.68 22.74 -14.83
CA GLN A 53 8.85 22.94 -13.95
C GLN A 53 8.48 23.20 -12.49
N ARG A 54 7.36 23.89 -12.22
CA ARG A 54 6.86 24.07 -10.85
C ARG A 54 6.30 22.77 -10.28
N ALA A 55 5.54 22.02 -11.08
CA ALA A 55 4.96 20.76 -10.66
C ALA A 55 6.04 19.70 -10.32
N ASP A 56 7.11 19.64 -11.12
CA ASP A 56 8.23 18.69 -10.95
C ASP A 56 8.96 18.82 -9.60
N VAL A 57 8.91 19.99 -8.96
CA VAL A 57 9.57 20.23 -7.65
C VAL A 57 8.62 20.24 -6.47
N LEU A 58 7.30 20.24 -6.70
CA LEU A 58 6.28 20.33 -5.65
C LEU A 58 5.87 18.96 -5.13
N GLY A 59 5.73 17.98 -6.02
CA GLY A 59 5.23 16.64 -5.70
C GLY A 59 6.31 15.57 -5.67
N ARG A 60 5.92 14.37 -5.24
CA ARG A 60 6.80 13.19 -5.26
C ARG A 60 6.98 12.59 -6.65
N HIS A 61 5.99 12.77 -7.51
CA HIS A 61 5.90 12.11 -8.81
C HIS A 61 6.00 13.13 -9.94
N GLU A 62 6.90 12.89 -10.88
CA GLU A 62 6.94 13.61 -12.16
C GLU A 62 5.65 13.38 -12.95
N GLY A 63 5.24 14.38 -13.74
CA GLY A 63 4.06 14.29 -14.61
C GLY A 63 2.72 14.53 -13.91
N PHE A 64 2.69 14.72 -12.59
CA PHE A 64 1.52 15.26 -11.89
C PHE A 64 1.22 16.69 -12.38
N ARG A 65 -0.08 17.02 -12.50
CA ARG A 65 -0.53 18.33 -13.01
C ARG A 65 -1.47 19.03 -12.05
N GLY A 66 -1.21 20.32 -11.80
CA GLY A 66 -2.15 21.18 -11.07
C GLY A 66 -3.49 21.29 -11.80
N CYS A 67 -4.58 21.20 -11.04
CA CYS A 67 -5.95 21.30 -11.56
C CYS A 67 -6.93 21.75 -10.48
N THR A 68 -8.17 22.00 -10.87
CA THR A 68 -9.27 22.25 -9.94
C THR A 68 -10.32 21.16 -10.04
N ILE A 69 -10.59 20.51 -8.92
CA ILE A 69 -11.72 19.61 -8.72
C ILE A 69 -12.81 20.40 -8.01
N TRP A 70 -13.90 20.66 -8.71
CA TRP A 70 -15.00 21.49 -8.25
C TRP A 70 -16.18 20.61 -7.84
N PHE A 71 -16.31 20.36 -6.55
CA PHE A 71 -17.45 19.62 -6.00
C PHE A 71 -18.67 20.52 -5.88
N THR A 72 -19.77 20.13 -6.53
CA THR A 72 -21.09 20.79 -6.45
C THR A 72 -22.17 19.81 -6.02
N GLY A 73 -23.23 20.30 -5.38
CA GLY A 73 -24.31 19.46 -4.85
C GLY A 73 -25.06 20.12 -3.71
N LEU A 74 -26.19 19.54 -3.30
CA LEU A 74 -27.00 20.03 -2.18
C LEU A 74 -26.22 20.10 -0.86
N SER A 75 -26.66 20.94 0.07
CA SER A 75 -26.12 20.90 1.44
C SER A 75 -26.37 19.51 2.04
N GLY A 76 -25.40 18.92 2.75
CA GLY A 76 -25.54 17.54 3.26
C GLY A 76 -25.31 16.42 2.24
N ALA A 77 -25.07 16.74 0.96
CA ALA A 77 -24.75 15.74 -0.06
C ALA A 77 -23.37 15.08 0.11
N GLY A 78 -22.49 15.55 1.00
CA GLY A 78 -21.20 14.90 1.27
C GLY A 78 -19.96 15.47 0.57
N LYS A 79 -20.07 16.63 -0.11
CA LYS A 79 -18.94 17.31 -0.77
C LYS A 79 -17.69 17.45 0.13
N THR A 80 -17.86 18.03 1.32
CA THR A 80 -16.75 18.24 2.27
C THR A 80 -16.15 16.91 2.73
N THR A 81 -16.97 15.87 2.89
CA THR A 81 -16.51 14.52 3.26
C THR A 81 -15.63 13.91 2.18
N VAL A 82 -16.08 13.93 0.92
CA VAL A 82 -15.31 13.40 -0.22
C VAL A 82 -14.05 14.23 -0.45
N SER A 83 -14.16 15.56 -0.39
CA SER A 83 -13.03 16.47 -0.58
C SER A 83 -11.90 16.23 0.42
N PHE A 84 -12.19 16.11 1.72
CA PHE A 84 -11.14 15.88 2.72
C PHE A 84 -10.59 14.44 2.71
N ALA A 85 -11.42 13.46 2.37
CA ALA A 85 -10.94 12.09 2.19
C ALA A 85 -10.01 11.97 0.97
N LEU A 86 -10.34 12.65 -0.13
CA LEU A 86 -9.48 12.75 -1.30
C LEU A 86 -8.20 13.53 -1.03
N GLU A 87 -8.26 14.63 -0.26
CA GLU A 87 -7.09 15.39 0.20
C GLU A 87 -6.10 14.49 0.95
N LYS A 88 -6.62 13.65 1.86
CA LYS A 88 -5.83 12.66 2.59
C LYS A 88 -5.16 11.66 1.64
N ALA A 89 -5.92 11.09 0.70
CA ALA A 89 -5.40 10.11 -0.27
C ALA A 89 -4.29 10.71 -1.15
N LEU A 90 -4.53 11.87 -1.78
CA LEU A 90 -3.54 12.57 -2.60
C LEU A 90 -2.29 12.94 -1.80
N THR A 91 -2.45 13.39 -0.55
CA THR A 91 -1.31 13.70 0.33
C THR A 91 -0.50 12.44 0.66
N GLN A 92 -1.15 11.31 0.92
CA GLN A 92 -0.49 10.01 1.15
C GLN A 92 0.25 9.51 -0.10
N MET A 93 -0.27 9.82 -1.29
CA MET A 93 0.38 9.59 -2.59
C MET A 93 1.56 10.54 -2.84
N GLY A 94 1.77 11.58 -2.01
CA GLY A 94 2.77 12.62 -2.27
C GLY A 94 2.38 13.57 -3.41
N ILE A 95 1.08 13.70 -3.69
CA ILE A 95 0.50 14.66 -4.63
C ILE A 95 0.05 15.92 -3.85
N PRO A 96 0.68 17.09 -4.11
CA PRO A 96 0.32 18.34 -3.46
C PRO A 96 -1.12 18.76 -3.78
N CYS A 97 -1.93 18.93 -2.73
CA CYS A 97 -3.32 19.33 -2.86
C CYS A 97 -3.72 20.30 -1.74
N TYR A 98 -4.85 21.00 -1.93
CA TYR A 98 -5.41 21.90 -0.92
C TYR A 98 -6.93 22.03 -1.03
N GLY A 99 -7.62 21.82 0.08
CA GLY A 99 -9.06 22.00 0.20
C GLY A 99 -9.51 23.46 0.40
N LEU A 100 -10.44 23.92 -0.44
CA LEU A 100 -11.19 25.15 -0.25
C LEU A 100 -12.64 24.80 0.12
N ASP A 101 -13.04 25.04 1.37
CA ASP A 101 -14.41 24.80 1.83
C ASP A 101 -15.20 26.10 2.01
N GLY A 102 -16.49 26.06 1.68
CA GLY A 102 -17.42 27.18 1.78
C GLY A 102 -17.39 27.95 3.10
N ASP A 103 -17.20 27.27 4.23
CA ASP A 103 -17.16 27.92 5.54
C ASP A 103 -15.80 28.58 5.78
N ASN A 104 -14.70 27.88 5.45
CA ASN A 104 -13.34 28.36 5.68
C ASN A 104 -13.05 29.65 4.89
N VAL A 105 -13.45 29.72 3.62
CA VAL A 105 -13.20 30.91 2.79
C VAL A 105 -14.03 32.11 3.28
N ARG A 106 -15.18 31.88 3.91
CA ARG A 106 -16.04 32.93 4.49
C ARG A 106 -15.48 33.54 5.78
N HIS A 107 -14.55 32.89 6.46
CA HIS A 107 -13.85 33.50 7.60
C HIS A 107 -12.72 34.45 7.17
N GLY A 108 -12.23 34.35 5.94
CA GLY A 108 -11.10 35.13 5.42
C GLY A 108 -11.46 35.94 4.17
N LEU A 109 -11.14 35.37 3.00
CA LEU A 109 -11.25 36.03 1.68
C LEU A 109 -12.66 36.55 1.37
N CYS A 110 -13.69 35.84 1.84
CA CYS A 110 -15.09 36.16 1.57
C CYS A 110 -15.85 36.67 2.79
N LYS A 111 -15.14 37.13 3.85
CA LYS A 111 -15.77 37.60 5.10
C LYS A 111 -16.69 38.81 4.96
N ASN A 112 -16.55 39.57 3.87
CA ASN A 112 -17.36 40.75 3.56
C ASN A 112 -18.59 40.44 2.70
N LEU A 113 -18.83 39.18 2.34
CA LEU A 113 -19.94 38.79 1.49
C LEU A 113 -21.06 38.16 2.32
N GLY A 114 -22.27 38.70 2.20
CA GLY A 114 -23.49 38.12 2.76
C GLY A 114 -24.01 36.93 1.95
N PHE A 115 -25.34 36.87 1.82
CA PHE A 115 -26.07 35.75 1.22
C PHE A 115 -27.05 36.16 0.12
N THR A 116 -27.00 37.41 -0.36
CA THR A 116 -27.75 37.83 -1.56
C THR A 116 -27.26 37.08 -2.81
N LYS A 117 -28.03 37.12 -3.91
CA LYS A 117 -27.66 36.40 -5.14
C LYS A 117 -26.32 36.90 -5.70
N GLU A 118 -26.13 38.21 -5.70
CA GLU A 118 -24.92 38.89 -6.19
C GLU A 118 -23.71 38.57 -5.32
N GLU A 119 -23.88 38.57 -3.99
CA GLU A 119 -22.81 38.18 -3.05
C GLU A 119 -22.45 36.70 -3.14
N ARG A 120 -23.42 35.82 -3.41
CA ARG A 120 -23.17 34.39 -3.68
C ARG A 120 -22.39 34.21 -4.99
N ALA A 121 -22.75 34.92 -6.04
CA ALA A 121 -22.03 34.89 -7.32
C ALA A 121 -20.58 35.39 -7.14
N GLU A 122 -20.37 36.50 -6.43
CA GLU A 122 -19.02 37.01 -6.12
C GLU A 122 -18.22 36.05 -5.23
N ASN A 123 -18.87 35.34 -4.30
CA ASN A 123 -18.21 34.31 -3.50
C ASN A 123 -17.68 33.17 -4.38
N ILE A 124 -18.49 32.67 -5.31
CA ILE A 124 -18.06 31.64 -6.27
C ILE A 124 -16.96 32.17 -7.20
N ARG A 125 -17.09 33.40 -7.71
CA ARG A 125 -16.06 34.01 -8.56
C ARG A 125 -14.71 34.13 -7.85
N ARG A 126 -14.68 34.59 -6.59
CA ARG A 126 -13.43 34.68 -5.81
C ARG A 126 -12.79 33.33 -5.58
N VAL A 127 -13.60 32.32 -5.26
CA VAL A 127 -13.13 30.94 -5.08
C VAL A 127 -12.55 30.43 -6.39
N ALA A 128 -13.23 30.63 -7.52
CA ALA A 128 -12.74 30.21 -8.83
C ALA A 128 -11.37 30.84 -9.18
N GLU A 129 -11.18 32.13 -8.92
CA GLU A 129 -9.88 32.79 -9.13
C GLU A 129 -8.79 32.24 -8.21
N VAL A 130 -9.10 31.94 -6.95
CA VAL A 130 -8.13 31.35 -6.03
C VAL A 130 -7.80 29.91 -6.41
N SER A 131 -8.79 29.11 -6.80
CA SER A 131 -8.57 27.76 -7.32
C SER A 131 -7.69 27.77 -8.56
N LYS A 132 -7.90 28.74 -9.46
CA LYS A 132 -7.03 28.96 -10.61
C LYS A 132 -5.59 29.23 -10.18
N LEU A 133 -5.36 30.07 -9.16
CA LEU A 133 -4.01 30.38 -8.68
C LEU A 133 -3.30 29.14 -8.11
N PHE A 134 -4.01 28.30 -7.35
CA PHE A 134 -3.45 27.05 -6.83
C PHE A 134 -3.18 26.02 -7.95
N ALA A 135 -4.10 25.89 -8.91
CA ALA A 135 -3.89 25.05 -10.08
C ALA A 135 -2.70 25.53 -10.92
N ASP A 136 -2.55 26.84 -11.12
CA ASP A 136 -1.40 27.44 -11.83
C ASP A 136 -0.08 27.25 -11.07
N ALA A 137 -0.13 27.28 -9.74
CA ALA A 137 1.01 26.96 -8.88
C ALA A 137 1.45 25.49 -9.02
N GLY A 138 0.61 24.62 -9.58
CA GLY A 138 0.89 23.20 -9.79
C GLY A 138 0.25 22.30 -8.74
N MET A 139 -0.76 22.73 -7.99
CA MET A 139 -1.44 21.92 -6.96
C MET A 139 -2.81 21.42 -7.42
N VAL A 140 -3.29 20.31 -6.85
CA VAL A 140 -4.70 19.90 -6.97
C VAL A 140 -5.54 20.72 -6.00
N THR A 141 -6.42 21.57 -6.51
CA THR A 141 -7.36 22.32 -5.67
C THR A 141 -8.66 21.57 -5.52
N LEU A 142 -9.11 21.37 -4.28
CA LEU A 142 -10.36 20.69 -3.97
C LEU A 142 -11.39 21.72 -3.50
N ALA A 143 -12.22 22.22 -4.40
CA ALA A 143 -13.21 23.25 -4.10
C ALA A 143 -14.57 22.63 -3.73
N SER A 144 -14.94 22.68 -2.44
CA SER A 144 -16.19 22.12 -1.91
C SER A 144 -17.23 23.20 -1.63
N PHE A 145 -18.11 23.47 -2.61
CA PHE A 145 -19.12 24.53 -2.54
C PHE A 145 -20.48 24.07 -3.05
N ILE A 146 -21.58 24.57 -2.47
CA ILE A 146 -22.93 24.26 -2.98
C ILE A 146 -23.04 24.69 -4.46
N SER A 147 -22.51 25.87 -4.79
CA SER A 147 -22.45 26.42 -6.16
C SER A 147 -23.73 26.14 -6.99
N PRO A 148 -24.90 26.62 -6.51
CA PRO A 148 -26.19 26.11 -6.97
C PRO A 148 -26.57 26.51 -8.40
N TYR A 149 -26.03 27.63 -8.90
CA TYR A 149 -26.36 28.15 -10.23
C TYR A 149 -25.34 27.66 -11.25
N ARG A 150 -25.84 27.17 -12.38
CA ARG A 150 -25.00 26.65 -13.46
C ARG A 150 -24.11 27.73 -14.06
N ALA A 151 -24.66 28.93 -14.27
CA ALA A 151 -23.91 30.06 -14.82
C ALA A 151 -22.64 30.39 -14.01
N ASP A 152 -22.68 30.24 -12.68
CA ASP A 152 -21.52 30.49 -11.82
C ASP A 152 -20.44 29.41 -11.98
N ARG A 153 -20.87 28.14 -12.13
CA ARG A 153 -19.96 27.01 -12.37
C ARG A 153 -19.36 27.05 -13.77
N ASP A 154 -20.15 27.40 -14.78
CA ASP A 154 -19.69 27.62 -16.15
C ASP A 154 -18.66 28.77 -16.21
N SER A 155 -18.90 29.86 -15.47
CA SER A 155 -17.92 30.94 -15.34
C SER A 155 -16.63 30.47 -14.66
N ALA A 156 -16.71 29.64 -13.61
CA ALA A 156 -15.54 29.09 -12.94
C ALA A 156 -14.73 28.18 -13.89
N ARG A 157 -15.42 27.35 -14.68
CA ARG A 157 -14.81 26.52 -15.71
C ARG A 157 -14.11 27.35 -16.78
N GLU A 158 -14.75 28.42 -17.26
CA GLU A 158 -14.18 29.30 -18.29
C GLU A 158 -12.94 30.07 -17.78
N ILE A 159 -12.93 30.48 -16.50
CA ILE A 159 -11.74 31.09 -15.87
C ILE A 159 -10.52 30.15 -15.95
N HIS A 160 -10.71 28.85 -15.71
CA HIS A 160 -9.61 27.88 -15.80
C HIS A 160 -9.25 27.57 -17.25
N LYS A 161 -10.25 27.29 -18.09
CA LYS A 161 -10.08 26.93 -19.50
C LYS A 161 -9.37 28.02 -20.30
N SER A 162 -9.75 29.28 -20.14
CA SER A 162 -9.10 30.44 -20.78
C SER A 162 -7.64 30.61 -20.37
N ASN A 163 -7.23 30.01 -19.25
CA ASN A 163 -5.85 30.01 -18.77
C ASN A 163 -5.15 28.66 -19.00
N GLY A 164 -5.75 27.74 -19.77
CA GLY A 164 -5.18 26.43 -20.08
C GLY A 164 -4.99 25.54 -18.84
N LEU A 165 -5.86 25.65 -17.85
CA LEU A 165 -5.83 24.84 -16.62
C LEU A 165 -6.98 23.82 -16.63
N PRO A 166 -6.72 22.56 -16.25
CA PRO A 166 -7.78 21.56 -16.12
C PRO A 166 -8.77 21.94 -15.01
N PHE A 167 -10.06 21.78 -15.30
CA PHE A 167 -11.17 22.02 -14.39
C PHE A 167 -12.17 20.88 -14.53
N PHE A 168 -12.45 20.22 -13.42
CA PHE A 168 -13.32 19.05 -13.37
C PHE A 168 -14.48 19.34 -12.43
N GLU A 169 -15.70 19.41 -12.97
CA GLU A 169 -16.93 19.55 -12.20
C GLU A 169 -17.41 18.18 -11.74
N VAL A 170 -17.34 17.96 -10.42
CA VAL A 170 -17.78 16.72 -9.78
C VAL A 170 -19.13 16.96 -9.12
N TYR A 171 -20.17 16.35 -9.68
CA TYR A 171 -21.51 16.44 -9.13
C TYR A 171 -21.70 15.39 -8.02
N VAL A 172 -21.82 15.85 -6.78
CA VAL A 172 -22.13 15.01 -5.63
C VAL A 172 -23.64 14.92 -5.49
N ASP A 173 -24.20 13.90 -6.13
CA ASP A 173 -25.62 13.66 -6.28
C ASP A 173 -26.18 12.86 -5.10
N ALA A 174 -27.07 13.49 -4.35
CA ALA A 174 -27.83 12.84 -3.29
C ALA A 174 -29.25 13.42 -3.29
N PRO A 175 -30.29 12.58 -3.15
CA PRO A 175 -31.66 13.05 -3.02
C PRO A 175 -31.81 14.06 -1.87
N LEU A 176 -32.70 15.03 -2.04
CA LEU A 176 -32.95 16.06 -1.02
C LEU A 176 -33.34 15.44 0.31
N GLU A 177 -34.14 14.38 0.31
CA GLU A 177 -34.62 13.67 1.49
C GLU A 177 -33.45 13.09 2.30
N VAL A 178 -32.44 12.54 1.61
CA VAL A 178 -31.21 12.01 2.23
C VAL A 178 -30.36 13.16 2.79
N CYS A 179 -30.30 14.28 2.08
CA CYS A 179 -29.60 15.48 2.54
C CYS A 179 -30.25 16.07 3.81
N GLU A 180 -31.59 16.15 3.83
CA GLU A 180 -32.39 16.60 4.98
C GLU A 180 -32.30 15.63 6.17
N SER A 181 -32.23 14.32 5.93
CA SER A 181 -32.08 13.35 7.02
C SER A 181 -30.69 13.43 7.68
N ARG A 182 -29.64 13.75 6.91
CA ARG A 182 -28.28 13.92 7.41
C ARG A 182 -28.11 15.22 8.20
N ASP A 183 -28.65 16.33 7.67
CA ASP A 183 -28.60 17.72 8.17
C ASP A 183 -27.48 18.03 9.20
N PRO A 184 -26.20 17.88 8.84
CA PRO A 184 -25.08 17.91 9.79
C PRO A 184 -24.86 19.26 10.47
N LYS A 185 -25.48 20.33 9.95
CA LYS A 185 -25.36 21.71 10.44
C LYS A 185 -26.70 22.29 10.93
N ASP A 186 -27.73 21.45 11.05
CA ASP A 186 -29.12 21.83 11.35
C ASP A 186 -29.68 22.92 10.42
N LEU A 187 -29.18 23.02 9.18
CA LEU A 187 -29.56 24.07 8.23
C LEU A 187 -30.94 23.80 7.63
N TYR A 188 -31.27 22.55 7.31
CA TYR A 188 -32.60 22.20 6.79
C TYR A 188 -33.66 22.38 7.88
N LYS A 189 -33.40 21.96 9.12
CA LYS A 189 -34.30 22.21 10.26
C LYS A 189 -34.55 23.70 10.48
N LYS A 190 -33.52 24.55 10.36
CA LYS A 190 -33.65 26.01 10.50
C LYS A 190 -34.41 26.62 9.32
N ALA A 191 -34.16 26.17 8.09
CA ALA A 191 -34.87 26.64 6.90
C ALA A 191 -36.37 26.30 6.96
N ARG A 192 -36.73 25.07 7.36
CA ARG A 192 -38.14 24.65 7.54
C ARG A 192 -38.86 25.43 8.64
N LYS A 193 -38.12 25.99 9.61
CA LYS A 193 -38.64 26.91 10.65
C LYS A 193 -38.65 28.38 10.21
N GLY A 194 -38.25 28.71 8.98
CA GLY A 194 -38.17 30.08 8.46
C GLY A 194 -37.01 30.91 9.02
N LEU A 195 -36.05 30.28 9.71
CA LEU A 195 -34.91 30.96 10.32
C LEU A 195 -33.74 31.18 9.33
N VAL A 196 -33.75 30.47 8.20
CA VAL A 196 -32.78 30.61 7.10
C VAL A 196 -33.59 30.78 5.82
N GLN A 197 -33.33 31.86 5.07
CA GLN A 197 -33.99 32.16 3.79
C GLN A 197 -33.04 31.89 2.62
N GLY A 198 -33.61 31.47 1.48
CA GLY A 198 -32.89 31.15 0.25
C GLY A 198 -32.00 29.91 0.38
N MET A 199 -32.43 28.91 1.15
CA MET A 199 -31.77 27.62 1.32
C MET A 199 -31.96 26.78 0.06
N THR A 200 -30.87 26.50 -0.64
CA THR A 200 -30.85 25.64 -1.82
C THR A 200 -31.48 24.27 -1.53
N GLY A 201 -32.51 23.90 -2.30
CA GLY A 201 -33.29 22.67 -2.12
C GLY A 201 -34.59 22.82 -1.32
N VAL A 202 -34.79 23.93 -0.60
CA VAL A 202 -36.04 24.21 0.14
C VAL A 202 -36.79 25.37 -0.51
N ASP A 203 -36.24 26.59 -0.41
CA ASP A 203 -36.78 27.83 -0.95
C ASP A 203 -35.84 28.51 -1.95
N GLY A 204 -34.62 27.98 -2.13
CA GLY A 204 -33.69 28.33 -3.21
C GLY A 204 -33.52 27.20 -4.23
N VAL A 205 -33.26 27.54 -5.50
CA VAL A 205 -33.08 26.58 -6.60
C VAL A 205 -31.68 25.95 -6.56
N TYR A 206 -31.59 24.66 -6.89
CA TYR A 206 -30.35 24.00 -7.28
C TYR A 206 -30.45 23.59 -8.75
N GLU A 207 -29.55 24.10 -9.59
CA GLU A 207 -29.49 23.74 -11.00
C GLU A 207 -28.44 22.65 -11.19
N ALA A 208 -28.86 21.39 -11.24
CA ALA A 208 -27.96 20.26 -11.43
C ALA A 208 -27.12 20.43 -12.72
N PRO A 209 -25.84 20.02 -12.72
CA PRO A 209 -25.02 20.04 -13.92
C PRO A 209 -25.61 19.13 -15.01
N GLU A 210 -25.70 19.64 -16.24
CA GLU A 210 -26.12 18.81 -17.39
C GLU A 210 -25.00 17.92 -17.92
N LYS A 211 -23.75 18.35 -17.73
CA LYS A 211 -22.54 17.68 -18.21
C LYS A 211 -21.44 17.80 -17.16
N ALA A 212 -21.65 17.16 -16.02
CA ALA A 212 -20.57 16.99 -15.04
C ALA A 212 -19.47 16.10 -15.66
N ASP A 213 -18.22 16.36 -15.28
CA ASP A 213 -17.09 15.53 -15.70
C ASP A 213 -17.09 14.19 -14.95
N LEU A 214 -17.60 14.19 -13.71
CA LEU A 214 -17.86 13.00 -12.90
C LEU A 214 -19.11 13.20 -12.04
N VAL A 215 -19.91 12.13 -11.86
CA VAL A 215 -21.06 12.10 -10.95
C VAL A 215 -20.78 11.09 -9.84
N LEU A 216 -20.99 11.49 -8.59
CA LEU A 216 -20.84 10.65 -7.40
C LEU A 216 -22.20 10.46 -6.76
N HIS A 217 -22.63 9.22 -6.56
CA HIS A 217 -23.94 8.89 -6.04
C HIS A 217 -23.90 8.68 -4.52
N SER A 218 -23.57 9.72 -3.76
CA SER A 218 -23.28 9.63 -2.31
C SER A 218 -24.44 9.19 -1.40
N GLY A 219 -25.66 9.05 -1.95
CA GLY A 219 -26.81 8.43 -1.28
C GLY A 219 -26.84 6.91 -1.37
N GLN A 220 -26.04 6.33 -2.27
CA GLN A 220 -25.94 4.89 -2.56
C GLN A 220 -24.52 4.38 -2.33
N GLU A 221 -23.52 5.18 -2.70
CA GLU A 221 -22.09 4.91 -2.55
C GLU A 221 -21.57 5.43 -1.20
N SER A 222 -20.58 4.73 -0.67
CA SER A 222 -19.77 5.16 0.46
C SER A 222 -18.81 6.28 0.09
N ALA A 223 -18.29 6.99 1.09
CA ALA A 223 -17.29 8.03 0.87
C ALA A 223 -16.01 7.50 0.22
N GLU A 224 -15.66 6.24 0.49
CA GLU A 224 -14.47 5.59 -0.07
C GLU A 224 -14.66 5.24 -1.56
N GLU A 225 -15.81 4.66 -1.92
CA GLU A 225 -16.17 4.42 -3.33
C GLU A 225 -16.15 5.73 -4.13
N CYS A 226 -16.69 6.81 -3.54
CA CYS A 226 -16.64 8.15 -4.13
C CYS A 226 -15.19 8.65 -4.32
N VAL A 227 -14.29 8.44 -3.36
CA VAL A 227 -12.88 8.84 -3.47
C VAL A 227 -12.16 8.04 -4.54
N ASN A 228 -12.36 6.72 -4.59
CA ASN A 228 -11.77 5.84 -5.60
C ASN A 228 -12.24 6.23 -7.00
N ALA A 229 -13.53 6.52 -7.19
CA ALA A 229 -14.05 7.02 -8.46
C ALA A 229 -13.38 8.32 -8.90
N VAL A 230 -13.08 9.24 -7.97
CA VAL A 230 -12.35 10.46 -8.29
C VAL A 230 -10.88 10.16 -8.62
N LEU A 231 -10.20 9.29 -7.88
CA LEU A 231 -8.81 8.90 -8.16
C LEU A 231 -8.67 8.24 -9.54
N ASP A 232 -9.55 7.31 -9.87
CA ASP A 232 -9.59 6.65 -11.18
C ASP A 232 -9.83 7.67 -12.31
N PHE A 233 -10.73 8.62 -12.07
CA PHE A 233 -10.99 9.72 -13.00
C PHE A 233 -9.75 10.60 -13.20
N LEU A 234 -9.05 10.99 -12.13
CA LEU A 234 -7.84 11.81 -12.21
C LEU A 234 -6.69 11.07 -12.90
N LEU A 235 -6.59 9.76 -12.74
CA LEU A 235 -5.63 8.92 -13.45
C LEU A 235 -5.93 8.93 -14.96
N LYS A 236 -7.20 8.70 -15.33
CA LYS A 236 -7.66 8.69 -16.72
C LYS A 236 -7.43 10.03 -17.43
N GLU A 237 -7.64 11.14 -16.73
CA GLU A 237 -7.42 12.49 -17.25
C GLU A 237 -5.93 12.93 -17.22
N GLY A 238 -5.02 12.05 -16.77
CA GLY A 238 -3.58 12.33 -16.73
C GLY A 238 -3.20 13.44 -15.74
N VAL A 239 -4.01 13.63 -14.69
CA VAL A 239 -3.73 14.57 -13.60
C VAL A 239 -2.74 13.96 -12.62
N ILE A 240 -3.01 12.71 -12.23
CA ILE A 240 -2.11 11.90 -11.40
C ILE A 240 -1.47 10.82 -12.28
N PRO A 241 -0.16 10.57 -12.12
CA PRO A 241 0.49 9.48 -12.82
C PRO A 241 0.09 8.14 -12.19
N GLU A 242 0.07 7.06 -12.98
CA GLU A 242 -0.17 5.69 -12.50
C GLU A 242 0.76 5.33 -11.33
N LYS A 243 1.99 5.83 -11.37
CA LYS A 243 3.02 5.72 -10.32
C LYS A 243 2.58 6.23 -8.94
N ALA A 244 1.74 7.26 -8.91
CA ALA A 244 1.23 7.80 -7.66
C ALA A 244 0.17 6.86 -7.05
N LEU A 245 -0.68 6.27 -7.89
CA LEU A 245 -1.73 5.34 -7.46
C LEU A 245 -1.12 3.99 -7.00
N SER A 246 -0.11 3.49 -7.73
CA SER A 246 0.66 2.31 -7.33
C SER A 246 1.38 2.51 -5.99
N SER A 247 1.81 3.74 -5.66
CA SER A 247 2.46 4.03 -4.38
C SER A 247 1.50 4.02 -3.19
N PHE A 248 0.21 4.28 -3.42
CA PHE A 248 -0.84 4.29 -2.40
C PHE A 248 -1.37 2.89 -2.10
N ALA A 249 -1.53 2.08 -3.15
CA ALA A 249 -1.94 0.69 -3.05
C ALA A 249 -1.12 -0.11 -4.07
N PRO A 250 0.06 -0.66 -3.69
CA PRO A 250 0.92 -1.34 -4.66
C PRO A 250 0.13 -2.44 -5.35
N PRO A 251 0.16 -2.53 -6.70
CA PRO A 251 -0.53 -3.59 -7.40
C PRO A 251 -0.05 -4.93 -6.85
N VAL A 252 -0.96 -5.91 -6.77
CA VAL A 252 -0.65 -7.28 -6.34
C VAL A 252 -0.86 -8.19 -7.53
N ARG A 253 0.21 -8.88 -7.96
CA ARG A 253 0.14 -9.90 -9.01
C ARG A 253 -0.23 -11.22 -8.36
N GLN A 254 -1.46 -11.66 -8.57
CA GLN A 254 -1.88 -13.02 -8.24
C GLN A 254 -1.62 -13.94 -9.43
N LEU A 255 -1.23 -15.18 -9.15
CA LEU A 255 -1.00 -16.20 -10.17
C LEU A 255 -2.07 -17.30 -10.15
N ILE A 256 -3.11 -17.11 -9.34
CA ILE A 256 -4.30 -17.97 -9.37
C ILE A 256 -5.11 -17.61 -10.62
N VAL A 257 -5.46 -18.61 -11.41
CA VAL A 257 -6.21 -18.42 -12.65
C VAL A 257 -7.61 -17.89 -12.37
N SER A 258 -8.11 -17.05 -13.28
CA SER A 258 -9.48 -16.57 -13.17
C SER A 258 -10.48 -17.73 -13.39
N PRO A 259 -11.70 -17.64 -12.81
CA PRO A 259 -12.74 -18.66 -13.03
C PRO A 259 -13.05 -18.89 -14.52
N SER A 260 -12.84 -17.89 -15.38
CA SER A 260 -13.13 -17.96 -16.81
C SER A 260 -12.20 -18.86 -17.62
N ILE A 261 -10.95 -19.05 -17.17
CA ILE A 261 -9.94 -19.87 -17.88
C ILE A 261 -9.60 -21.16 -17.12
N LYS A 262 -10.14 -21.33 -15.90
CA LYS A 262 -9.77 -22.43 -15.01
C LYS A 262 -9.96 -23.81 -15.64
N SER A 263 -11.13 -24.07 -16.25
CA SER A 263 -11.42 -25.36 -16.89
C SER A 263 -10.44 -25.68 -18.01
N THR A 264 -10.06 -24.67 -18.81
CA THR A 264 -9.11 -24.82 -19.91
C THR A 264 -7.72 -25.20 -19.39
N VAL A 265 -7.24 -24.52 -18.34
CA VAL A 265 -5.94 -24.82 -17.72
C VAL A 265 -5.95 -26.20 -17.04
N GLU A 266 -7.07 -26.60 -16.45
CA GLU A 266 -7.23 -27.91 -15.82
C GLU A 266 -7.22 -29.06 -16.83
N GLU A 267 -7.92 -28.91 -17.97
CA GLU A 267 -7.88 -29.87 -19.07
C GLU A 267 -6.46 -30.02 -19.64
N GLU A 268 -5.76 -28.91 -19.85
CA GLU A 268 -4.37 -28.91 -20.29
C GLU A 268 -3.47 -29.62 -19.29
N LEU A 269 -3.59 -29.29 -18.00
CA LEU A 269 -2.77 -29.88 -16.93
C LEU A 269 -2.89 -31.40 -16.91
N ASN A 270 -4.07 -31.96 -17.17
CA ASN A 270 -4.27 -33.41 -17.24
C ASN A 270 -3.56 -34.07 -18.44
N GLY A 271 -3.34 -33.31 -19.53
CA GLY A 271 -2.65 -33.78 -20.73
C GLY A 271 -1.13 -33.67 -20.70
N LEU A 272 -0.54 -32.94 -19.74
CA LEU A 272 0.91 -32.73 -19.70
C LEU A 272 1.71 -34.01 -19.38
N GLU A 273 2.74 -34.27 -20.17
CA GLU A 273 3.68 -35.40 -20.00
C GLU A 273 4.72 -35.14 -18.91
N CYS A 274 5.20 -33.90 -18.78
CA CYS A 274 6.25 -33.52 -17.83
C CYS A 274 5.64 -33.04 -16.51
N GLU A 275 6.14 -33.58 -15.39
CA GLU A 275 5.63 -33.26 -14.05
C GLU A 275 6.76 -33.09 -13.04
N VAL A 276 6.64 -32.07 -12.19
CA VAL A 276 7.51 -31.86 -11.02
C VAL A 276 6.67 -32.01 -9.76
N LYS A 277 7.08 -32.93 -8.90
CA LYS A 277 6.43 -33.18 -7.61
C LYS A 277 6.96 -32.22 -6.56
N LEU A 278 6.05 -31.52 -5.92
CA LEU A 278 6.34 -30.58 -4.85
C LEU A 278 6.33 -31.31 -3.51
N ASP A 279 7.30 -30.99 -2.65
CA ASP A 279 7.19 -31.22 -1.22
C ASP A 279 6.43 -30.06 -0.56
N LEU A 280 6.22 -30.14 0.75
CA LEU A 280 5.46 -29.14 1.50
C LEU A 280 6.13 -27.75 1.46
N VAL A 281 7.46 -27.67 1.50
CA VAL A 281 8.18 -26.37 1.48
C VAL A 281 8.06 -25.73 0.10
N LYS A 282 8.19 -26.52 -0.97
CA LYS A 282 7.97 -26.07 -2.36
C LYS A 282 6.52 -25.62 -2.57
N LEU A 283 5.53 -26.32 -2.00
CA LEU A 283 4.13 -25.90 -2.03
C LEU A 283 3.91 -24.55 -1.33
N GLN A 284 4.54 -24.34 -0.17
CA GLN A 284 4.45 -23.07 0.57
C GLN A 284 5.07 -21.90 -0.22
N TRP A 285 6.18 -22.12 -0.94
CA TRP A 285 6.72 -21.11 -1.86
C TRP A 285 5.82 -20.87 -3.07
N LEU A 286 5.16 -21.92 -3.59
CA LEU A 286 4.15 -21.75 -4.64
C LEU A 286 2.98 -20.90 -4.13
N GLN A 287 2.53 -21.08 -2.88
CA GLN A 287 1.50 -20.23 -2.26
C GLN A 287 1.93 -18.77 -2.16
N ILE A 288 3.19 -18.51 -1.77
CA ILE A 288 3.74 -17.16 -1.74
C ILE A 288 3.64 -16.44 -3.09
N LEU A 289 3.94 -17.16 -4.17
CA LEU A 289 3.81 -16.65 -5.54
C LEU A 289 2.34 -16.51 -5.95
N ALA A 290 1.53 -17.54 -5.73
CA ALA A 290 0.12 -17.61 -6.11
C ALA A 290 -0.70 -16.43 -5.57
N GLU A 291 -0.50 -16.11 -4.30
CA GLU A 291 -1.26 -15.07 -3.59
C GLU A 291 -0.70 -13.65 -3.81
N GLY A 292 0.48 -13.53 -4.43
CA GLY A 292 1.11 -12.25 -4.76
C GLY A 292 1.94 -11.61 -3.65
N TRP A 293 2.36 -12.36 -2.64
CA TRP A 293 3.29 -11.87 -1.61
C TRP A 293 4.64 -11.45 -2.18
N ALA A 294 5.06 -12.10 -3.26
CA ALA A 294 6.31 -11.82 -3.96
C ALA A 294 6.12 -10.98 -5.23
N THR A 295 5.03 -10.21 -5.32
CA THR A 295 4.80 -9.29 -6.43
C THR A 295 6.06 -8.44 -6.68
N PRO A 296 6.56 -8.33 -7.93
CA PRO A 296 5.88 -8.63 -9.20
C PRO A 296 6.24 -9.96 -9.85
N LEU A 297 6.83 -10.92 -9.12
CA LEU A 297 7.22 -12.20 -9.72
C LEU A 297 6.00 -12.89 -10.36
N TYR A 298 6.16 -13.32 -11.61
CA TYR A 298 5.16 -14.10 -12.36
C TYR A 298 5.32 -15.61 -12.17
N GLY A 299 6.25 -16.03 -11.31
CA GLY A 299 6.53 -17.41 -11.00
C GLY A 299 7.86 -17.56 -10.27
N PHE A 300 8.41 -18.78 -10.26
CA PHE A 300 9.73 -19.02 -9.71
C PHE A 300 10.79 -18.25 -10.50
N MET A 301 11.76 -17.65 -9.80
CA MET A 301 12.75 -16.78 -10.39
C MET A 301 13.52 -17.49 -11.52
N ARG A 302 13.65 -16.81 -12.66
CA ARG A 302 14.61 -17.15 -13.71
C ARG A 302 16.02 -16.77 -13.26
N GLU A 303 17.04 -17.14 -14.04
CA GLU A 303 18.43 -16.90 -13.64
C GLU A 303 18.70 -15.41 -13.39
N ARG A 304 18.14 -14.54 -14.24
CA ARG A 304 18.28 -13.07 -14.09
C ARG A 304 17.75 -12.57 -12.75
N GLN A 305 16.52 -12.93 -12.38
CA GLN A 305 15.94 -12.51 -11.09
C GLN A 305 16.69 -13.15 -9.92
N TYR A 306 17.11 -14.40 -10.05
CA TYR A 306 17.90 -15.10 -9.03
C TYR A 306 19.20 -14.34 -8.72
N LEU A 307 19.96 -13.96 -9.74
CA LEU A 307 21.20 -13.20 -9.59
C LEU A 307 20.95 -11.81 -9.01
N GLN A 308 19.93 -11.10 -9.47
CA GLN A 308 19.59 -9.78 -8.93
C GLN A 308 19.24 -9.85 -7.43
N SER A 309 18.43 -10.84 -7.04
CA SER A 309 18.06 -11.07 -5.64
C SER A 309 19.29 -11.37 -4.79
N LEU A 310 20.14 -12.29 -5.24
CA LEU A 310 21.27 -12.77 -4.47
C LEU A 310 22.40 -11.74 -4.31
N HIS A 311 22.60 -10.88 -5.31
CA HIS A 311 23.70 -9.90 -5.30
C HIS A 311 23.28 -8.51 -4.80
N PHE A 312 22.06 -8.08 -5.11
CA PHE A 312 21.60 -6.72 -4.80
C PHE A 312 20.51 -6.68 -3.75
N GLY A 313 19.88 -7.81 -3.44
CA GLY A 313 18.67 -7.85 -2.61
C GLY A 313 17.51 -7.08 -3.25
N GLN A 314 17.53 -6.93 -4.57
CA GLN A 314 16.56 -6.14 -5.33
C GLN A 314 16.22 -6.81 -6.67
N MET A 315 15.02 -6.56 -7.18
CA MET A 315 14.69 -6.70 -8.60
C MET A 315 14.91 -5.35 -9.26
N LEU A 316 15.87 -5.25 -10.18
CA LEU A 316 16.19 -4.04 -10.94
C LEU A 316 15.32 -3.91 -12.20
N ASP A 317 14.95 -5.04 -12.79
CA ASP A 317 14.06 -5.16 -13.93
C ASP A 317 13.42 -6.57 -13.93
N LEU A 318 12.44 -6.78 -14.81
CA LEU A 318 11.71 -8.04 -14.94
C LEU A 318 12.00 -8.76 -16.26
N LYS A 319 13.11 -8.43 -16.93
CA LYS A 319 13.49 -9.10 -18.18
C LYS A 319 13.66 -10.59 -17.94
N ARG A 320 13.30 -11.39 -18.94
CA ARG A 320 13.26 -12.85 -18.75
C ARG A 320 14.64 -13.48 -18.76
N LYS A 321 15.57 -12.96 -19.57
CA LYS A 321 16.89 -13.59 -19.83
C LYS A 321 18.07 -12.77 -19.34
N CYS A 322 19.15 -13.45 -18.96
CA CYS A 322 20.48 -12.85 -18.85
C CYS A 322 21.00 -12.55 -20.27
N ILE A 323 21.55 -11.35 -20.50
CA ILE A 323 22.18 -10.96 -21.77
C ILE A 323 23.63 -10.60 -21.45
N PHE A 324 24.59 -11.10 -22.19
CA PHE A 324 25.97 -10.65 -22.03
C PHE A 324 26.13 -9.23 -22.60
N PRO A 325 26.95 -8.37 -21.97
CA PRO A 325 27.24 -7.05 -22.55
C PRO A 325 27.76 -7.16 -23.98
N GLY A 326 27.00 -6.63 -24.94
CA GLY A 326 27.33 -6.65 -26.37
C GLY A 326 26.58 -7.69 -27.21
N GLU A 327 25.76 -8.55 -26.61
CA GLU A 327 24.80 -9.38 -27.36
C GLU A 327 23.55 -8.58 -27.73
N GLU A 328 23.09 -8.72 -28.98
CA GLU A 328 21.80 -8.19 -29.41
C GLU A 328 20.68 -9.11 -28.92
N ASP A 329 19.54 -8.52 -28.52
CA ASP A 329 18.31 -9.26 -28.19
C ASP A 329 17.65 -9.73 -29.49
N GLU A 330 18.27 -10.74 -30.12
CA GLU A 330 17.71 -11.38 -31.30
C GLU A 330 16.36 -12.03 -30.91
N GLU A 331 15.30 -11.69 -31.66
CA GLU A 331 13.92 -12.17 -31.51
C GLU A 331 13.02 -11.53 -30.43
N GLY A 332 13.47 -10.48 -29.72
CA GLY A 332 12.63 -9.84 -28.69
C GLY A 332 12.28 -10.77 -27.52
N GLU A 333 13.11 -11.81 -27.32
CA GLU A 333 12.96 -12.86 -26.31
C GLU A 333 13.13 -12.32 -24.88
N THR A 334 13.72 -11.12 -24.72
CA THR A 334 13.79 -10.50 -23.40
C THR A 334 12.42 -10.11 -22.85
N GLY A 335 11.41 -9.99 -23.72
CA GLY A 335 10.00 -9.81 -23.45
C GLY A 335 9.73 -8.99 -22.20
N GLU A 336 9.62 -7.67 -22.35
CA GLU A 336 9.35 -6.79 -21.21
C GLU A 336 8.05 -7.20 -20.51
N ASP A 337 8.17 -7.52 -19.24
CA ASP A 337 7.03 -7.76 -18.37
C ASP A 337 6.21 -6.47 -18.27
N SER A 338 4.92 -6.56 -18.56
CA SER A 338 4.02 -5.40 -18.49
C SER A 338 3.70 -4.96 -17.06
N PHE A 339 4.22 -5.63 -16.04
CA PHE A 339 4.05 -5.19 -14.66
C PHE A 339 4.68 -3.80 -14.46
N PRO A 340 3.95 -2.85 -13.89
CA PRO A 340 4.51 -1.52 -13.64
C PRO A 340 5.62 -1.61 -12.59
N MET A 341 6.85 -1.32 -13.01
CA MET A 341 7.97 -1.09 -12.09
C MET A 341 8.47 0.34 -12.19
N ASP A 342 8.31 1.09 -11.10
CA ASP A 342 8.74 2.48 -11.01
C ASP A 342 10.21 2.65 -10.62
N GLY A 343 10.90 1.53 -10.39
CA GLY A 343 12.31 1.46 -10.06
C GLY A 343 12.67 0.14 -9.38
N PRO A 344 13.91 0.03 -8.88
CA PRO A 344 14.36 -1.15 -8.18
C PRO A 344 13.50 -1.51 -6.96
N LEU A 345 13.05 -2.75 -6.91
CA LEU A 345 12.15 -3.30 -5.89
C LEU A 345 12.94 -4.16 -4.91
N ASN A 346 12.74 -4.02 -3.59
CA ASN A 346 13.36 -4.93 -2.62
C ASN A 346 12.93 -6.39 -2.86
N GLN A 347 13.90 -7.31 -2.97
CA GLN A 347 13.65 -8.75 -3.06
C GLN A 347 14.92 -9.49 -2.57
N SER A 348 15.06 -9.57 -1.25
CA SER A 348 16.27 -10.07 -0.59
C SER A 348 16.43 -11.58 -0.55
N LEU A 349 15.35 -12.34 -0.80
CA LEU A 349 15.37 -13.80 -0.81
C LEU A 349 15.10 -14.36 -2.22
N PRO A 350 15.93 -15.33 -2.66
CA PRO A 350 15.63 -16.13 -3.84
C PRO A 350 14.39 -17.02 -3.63
N ILE A 351 13.42 -16.92 -4.55
CA ILE A 351 12.23 -17.78 -4.60
C ILE A 351 12.35 -18.67 -5.83
N VAL A 352 12.87 -19.88 -5.64
CA VAL A 352 13.25 -20.81 -6.71
C VAL A 352 12.66 -22.20 -6.48
N LEU A 353 12.31 -22.87 -7.57
CA LEU A 353 11.98 -24.29 -7.57
C LEU A 353 13.24 -25.08 -7.91
N THR A 354 13.65 -26.01 -7.04
CA THR A 354 14.87 -26.78 -7.23
C THR A 354 14.58 -28.15 -7.84
N LEU A 355 15.48 -28.58 -8.73
CA LEU A 355 15.44 -29.87 -9.43
C LEU A 355 16.73 -30.65 -9.18
N THR A 356 16.59 -31.94 -8.94
CA THR A 356 17.67 -32.92 -9.06
C THR A 356 18.06 -33.11 -10.53
N GLN A 357 19.24 -33.68 -10.78
CA GLN A 357 19.64 -34.07 -12.14
C GLN A 357 18.58 -34.93 -12.86
N LYS A 358 17.96 -35.87 -12.14
CA LYS A 358 16.90 -36.74 -12.68
C LYS A 358 15.64 -35.97 -13.05
N GLU A 359 15.21 -35.03 -12.21
CA GLU A 359 14.04 -34.19 -12.50
C GLU A 359 14.31 -33.26 -13.69
N LYS A 360 15.52 -32.68 -13.78
CA LYS A 360 15.97 -31.90 -14.95
C LYS A 360 15.85 -32.71 -16.24
N GLU A 361 16.36 -33.94 -16.25
CA GLU A 361 16.26 -34.85 -17.41
C GLU A 361 14.80 -35.18 -17.76
N HIS A 362 13.93 -35.31 -16.75
CA HIS A 362 12.51 -35.60 -16.97
C HIS A 362 11.74 -34.44 -17.62
N VAL A 363 12.12 -33.19 -17.32
CA VAL A 363 11.45 -31.99 -17.87
C VAL A 363 12.17 -31.40 -19.08
N THR A 364 13.19 -32.09 -19.59
CA THR A 364 13.95 -31.65 -20.78
C THR A 364 13.90 -32.71 -21.88
N ARG A 365 13.85 -32.26 -23.14
CA ARG A 365 13.94 -33.11 -24.33
C ARG A 365 14.85 -32.43 -25.34
N ASP A 366 15.84 -33.14 -25.84
CA ASP A 366 16.86 -32.62 -26.78
C ASP A 366 17.54 -31.33 -26.29
N GLY A 367 17.80 -31.23 -24.98
CA GLY A 367 18.44 -30.08 -24.36
C GLY A 367 17.53 -28.86 -24.15
N LYS A 368 16.25 -28.93 -24.52
CA LYS A 368 15.26 -27.86 -24.31
C LYS A 368 14.30 -28.21 -23.17
N VAL A 369 13.91 -27.21 -22.38
CA VAL A 369 12.89 -27.36 -21.34
C VAL A 369 11.52 -27.55 -22.01
N ALA A 370 10.69 -28.42 -21.43
CA ALA A 370 9.32 -28.61 -21.90
C ALA A 370 8.55 -27.27 -21.89
N PRO A 371 7.68 -27.02 -22.89
CA PRO A 371 6.97 -25.75 -23.02
C PRO A 371 6.00 -25.49 -21.85
N ALA A 372 5.45 -26.56 -21.28
CA ALA A 372 4.61 -26.55 -20.09
C ALA A 372 4.94 -27.76 -19.21
N ILE A 373 4.97 -27.55 -17.90
CA ILE A 373 5.32 -28.55 -16.89
C ILE A 373 4.23 -28.52 -15.81
N ALA A 374 3.65 -29.67 -15.50
CA ALA A 374 2.71 -29.79 -14.38
C ALA A 374 3.46 -29.73 -13.04
N LEU A 375 2.97 -28.93 -12.11
CA LEU A 375 3.41 -28.95 -10.71
C LEU A 375 2.36 -29.70 -9.89
N SER A 376 2.79 -30.74 -9.19
CA SER A 376 1.86 -31.59 -8.42
C SER A 376 2.22 -31.68 -6.95
N TYR A 377 1.21 -31.78 -6.10
CA TYR A 377 1.36 -32.01 -4.67
C TYR A 377 0.39 -33.09 -4.22
N GLU A 378 0.89 -34.10 -3.50
CA GLU A 378 0.08 -35.26 -3.05
C GLU A 378 -0.74 -35.91 -4.18
N GLY A 379 -0.14 -36.03 -5.38
CA GLY A 379 -0.77 -36.64 -6.55
C GLY A 379 -1.78 -35.76 -7.29
N ARG A 380 -2.04 -34.53 -6.83
CA ARG A 380 -2.90 -33.56 -7.52
C ARG A 380 -2.06 -32.57 -8.31
N ARG A 381 -2.35 -32.38 -9.60
CA ARG A 381 -1.76 -31.31 -10.43
C ARG A 381 -2.44 -30.00 -10.09
N ILE A 382 -1.68 -29.02 -9.59
CA ILE A 382 -2.23 -27.80 -8.97
C ILE A 382 -1.82 -26.52 -9.70
N ALA A 383 -0.75 -26.57 -10.49
CA ALA A 383 -0.26 -25.42 -11.23
C ALA A 383 0.49 -25.87 -12.48
N VAL A 384 0.55 -25.01 -13.48
CA VAL A 384 1.38 -25.18 -14.67
C VAL A 384 2.52 -24.17 -14.64
N LEU A 385 3.73 -24.62 -14.96
CA LEU A 385 4.89 -23.77 -15.22
C LEU A 385 5.16 -23.73 -16.72
N ARG A 386 5.19 -22.53 -17.30
CA ARG A 386 5.38 -22.29 -18.74
C ARG A 386 6.69 -21.57 -19.01
N ASN A 387 7.15 -21.68 -20.26
CA ASN A 387 8.33 -20.97 -20.75
C ASN A 387 9.53 -21.17 -19.82
N GLY A 388 9.74 -22.41 -19.36
CA GLY A 388 10.69 -22.72 -18.30
C GLY A 388 12.14 -22.49 -18.70
N GLU A 389 12.96 -22.07 -17.75
CA GLU A 389 14.42 -21.97 -17.86
C GLU A 389 15.07 -22.77 -16.72
N ILE A 390 16.11 -23.53 -17.04
CA ILE A 390 16.89 -24.28 -16.05
C ILE A 390 18.30 -23.71 -15.96
N PHE A 391 18.74 -23.39 -14.73
CA PHE A 391 20.07 -22.87 -14.45
C PHE A 391 20.72 -23.56 -13.24
N GLU A 392 22.03 -23.38 -13.06
CA GLU A 392 22.77 -23.98 -11.94
C GLU A 392 22.37 -23.34 -10.60
N HIS A 393 22.08 -24.16 -9.59
CA HIS A 393 21.68 -23.64 -8.28
C HIS A 393 22.87 -23.06 -7.48
N ARG A 394 24.10 -23.55 -7.71
CA ARG A 394 25.32 -23.14 -6.99
C ARG A 394 25.12 -23.01 -5.48
N ARG A 395 24.59 -24.08 -4.88
CA ARG A 395 24.10 -24.17 -3.49
C ARG A 395 25.00 -23.53 -2.44
N LYS A 396 26.32 -23.77 -2.49
CA LYS A 396 27.28 -23.19 -1.55
C LYS A 396 27.40 -21.67 -1.67
N GLU A 397 27.40 -21.15 -2.90
CA GLU A 397 27.40 -19.70 -3.15
C GLU A 397 26.09 -19.07 -2.67
N ARG A 398 24.95 -19.69 -3.00
CA ARG A 398 23.64 -19.27 -2.50
C ARG A 398 23.64 -19.18 -0.98
N ALA A 399 24.07 -20.25 -0.31
CA ALA A 399 24.10 -20.31 1.14
C ALA A 399 24.97 -19.20 1.74
N ALA A 400 26.20 -19.04 1.22
CA ALA A 400 27.12 -18.01 1.68
C ALA A 400 26.55 -16.59 1.56
N ARG A 401 25.92 -16.25 0.42
CA ARG A 401 25.37 -14.91 0.18
C ARG A 401 24.07 -14.66 0.94
N GLN A 402 23.19 -15.65 0.99
CA GLN A 402 21.87 -15.51 1.60
C GLN A 402 21.96 -15.48 3.14
N PHE A 403 22.76 -16.36 3.74
CA PHE A 403 22.83 -16.55 5.20
C PHE A 403 24.08 -15.95 5.84
N GLY A 404 25.11 -15.61 5.07
CA GLY A 404 26.43 -15.30 5.62
C GLY A 404 27.16 -16.53 6.20
N SER A 405 26.66 -17.74 5.93
CA SER A 405 27.21 -18.99 6.45
C SER A 405 26.94 -20.15 5.48
N ILE A 406 27.78 -21.18 5.55
CA ILE A 406 27.62 -22.45 4.82
C ILE A 406 27.55 -23.66 5.78
N ASP A 407 27.36 -23.40 7.07
CA ASP A 407 27.25 -24.45 8.08
C ASP A 407 25.91 -25.19 7.98
N GLU A 408 25.95 -26.47 7.60
CA GLU A 408 24.77 -27.33 7.43
C GLU A 408 23.97 -27.55 8.73
N ARG A 409 24.52 -27.22 9.91
CA ARG A 409 23.75 -27.25 11.16
C ARG A 409 22.72 -26.12 11.24
N HIS A 410 22.91 -25.04 10.48
CA HIS A 410 21.89 -24.02 10.30
C HIS A 410 20.78 -24.60 9.41
N PRO A 411 19.52 -24.69 9.86
CA PRO A 411 18.53 -25.51 9.18
C PRO A 411 18.08 -24.92 7.83
N GLY A 412 18.08 -23.58 7.67
CA GLY A 412 17.89 -22.96 6.36
C GLY A 412 19.06 -23.16 5.38
N VAL A 413 20.28 -23.36 5.88
CA VAL A 413 21.46 -23.64 5.06
C VAL A 413 21.40 -25.11 4.64
N ALA A 414 21.06 -26.00 5.57
CA ALA A 414 20.81 -27.41 5.31
C ALA A 414 19.79 -27.60 4.18
N GLN A 415 18.67 -26.87 4.20
CA GLN A 415 17.68 -26.94 3.13
C GLN A 415 18.26 -26.57 1.76
N VAL A 416 19.06 -25.51 1.69
CA VAL A 416 19.68 -25.08 0.43
C VAL A 416 20.74 -26.07 -0.06
N LEU A 417 21.59 -26.55 0.83
CA LEU A 417 22.67 -27.47 0.48
C LEU A 417 22.17 -28.87 0.13
N ASN A 418 21.06 -29.31 0.73
CA ASN A 418 20.44 -30.61 0.45
C ASN A 418 19.38 -30.57 -0.67
N ALA A 419 19.01 -29.39 -1.17
CA ALA A 419 18.13 -29.25 -2.33
C ALA A 419 18.82 -29.69 -3.64
N GLY A 420 18.04 -29.81 -4.72
CA GLY A 420 18.53 -30.19 -6.05
C GLY A 420 19.62 -29.25 -6.62
N GLU A 421 20.39 -29.77 -7.57
CA GLU A 421 21.54 -29.10 -8.18
C GLU A 421 21.16 -27.96 -9.14
N PHE A 422 19.92 -27.95 -9.61
CA PHE A 422 19.42 -26.97 -10.58
C PHE A 422 18.22 -26.21 -10.03
N CYS A 423 17.95 -25.05 -10.62
CA CYS A 423 16.74 -24.28 -10.42
C CYS A 423 15.92 -24.27 -11.71
N LEU A 424 14.59 -24.29 -11.59
CA LEU A 424 13.62 -24.11 -12.66
C LEU A 424 12.85 -22.81 -12.42
N GLY A 425 13.09 -21.81 -13.28
CA GLY A 425 12.33 -20.57 -13.34
C GLY A 425 11.29 -20.62 -14.46
N GLY A 426 10.22 -19.84 -14.37
CA GLY A 426 9.18 -19.82 -15.40
C GLY A 426 7.91 -19.10 -14.98
N ASP A 427 6.96 -19.04 -15.90
CA ASP A 427 5.67 -18.38 -15.72
C ASP A 427 4.69 -19.38 -15.07
N ILE A 428 4.05 -18.99 -13.96
CA ILE A 428 3.19 -19.90 -13.20
C ILE A 428 1.72 -19.47 -13.32
N GLU A 429 0.86 -20.46 -13.51
CA GLU A 429 -0.59 -20.35 -13.34
C GLU A 429 -1.06 -21.43 -12.36
N VAL A 430 -1.76 -21.04 -11.30
CA VAL A 430 -2.23 -21.92 -10.23
C VAL A 430 -3.74 -22.09 -10.34
N LEU A 431 -4.24 -23.33 -10.32
CA LEU A 431 -5.67 -23.63 -10.53
C LEU A 431 -6.56 -23.09 -9.41
N ASP A 432 -6.15 -23.34 -8.18
CA ASP A 432 -6.96 -23.12 -6.99
C ASP A 432 -6.13 -22.49 -5.88
N ARG A 433 -6.83 -21.80 -4.98
CA ARG A 433 -6.23 -21.33 -3.74
C ARG A 433 -5.67 -22.52 -2.95
N ILE A 434 -4.40 -22.43 -2.59
CA ILE A 434 -3.72 -23.46 -1.79
C ILE A 434 -4.31 -23.47 -0.38
N SER A 435 -4.77 -24.64 0.05
CA SER A 435 -5.35 -24.89 1.37
C SER A 435 -4.69 -26.11 1.99
N PHE A 436 -4.43 -26.07 3.30
CA PHE A 436 -3.74 -27.17 4.02
C PHE A 436 -4.70 -28.10 4.75
N ASN A 437 -5.97 -27.70 4.92
CA ASN A 437 -7.01 -28.46 5.61
C ASN A 437 -6.61 -28.88 7.05
N ASP A 438 -5.83 -28.03 7.71
CA ASP A 438 -5.29 -28.24 9.07
C ASP A 438 -6.10 -27.49 10.15
N GLY A 439 -7.29 -26.98 9.80
CA GLY A 439 -8.13 -26.15 10.67
C GLY A 439 -7.67 -24.70 10.81
N LEU A 440 -6.56 -24.30 10.17
CA LEU A 440 -5.99 -22.95 10.26
C LEU A 440 -6.15 -22.13 8.97
N ASP A 441 -6.71 -22.71 7.89
CA ASP A 441 -6.93 -21.99 6.63
C ASP A 441 -7.80 -20.73 6.80
N LYS A 442 -8.68 -20.71 7.80
CA LYS A 442 -9.48 -19.52 8.18
C LYS A 442 -8.64 -18.31 8.61
N PHE A 443 -7.36 -18.51 8.91
CA PHE A 443 -6.42 -17.43 9.24
C PHE A 443 -5.44 -17.12 8.10
N ARG A 444 -5.43 -17.89 7.00
CA ARG A 444 -4.48 -17.73 5.90
C ARG A 444 -5.01 -16.75 4.85
N PHE A 445 -5.14 -15.48 5.22
CA PHE A 445 -5.66 -14.46 4.30
C PHE A 445 -4.61 -14.07 3.25
N THR A 446 -5.05 -13.92 1.99
CA THR A 446 -4.21 -13.38 0.92
C THR A 446 -3.94 -11.88 1.14
N PRO A 447 -2.94 -11.27 0.48
CA PRO A 447 -2.72 -9.83 0.55
C PRO A 447 -3.96 -9.00 0.19
N MET A 448 -4.72 -9.42 -0.83
CA MET A 448 -5.95 -8.73 -1.25
C MET A 448 -7.08 -8.87 -0.23
N GLU A 449 -7.23 -10.05 0.39
CA GLU A 449 -8.19 -10.25 1.47
C GLU A 449 -7.83 -9.43 2.71
N LEU A 450 -6.54 -9.33 3.04
CA LEU A 450 -6.07 -8.50 4.13
C LEU A 450 -6.37 -7.02 3.90
N ARG A 451 -6.12 -6.50 2.70
CA ARG A 451 -6.52 -5.12 2.35
C ARG A 451 -7.99 -4.90 2.62
N ARG A 452 -8.86 -5.77 2.06
CA ARG A 452 -10.32 -5.69 2.29
C ARG A 452 -10.68 -5.74 3.77
N ILE A 453 -10.08 -6.63 4.56
CA ILE A 453 -10.35 -6.73 6.01
C ILE A 453 -9.92 -5.45 6.75
N LEU A 454 -8.79 -4.86 6.36
CA LEU A 454 -8.27 -3.62 6.95
C LEU A 454 -9.15 -2.42 6.57
N ASP A 455 -9.64 -2.38 5.33
CA ASP A 455 -10.57 -1.38 4.82
C ASP A 455 -11.94 -1.49 5.53
N GLU A 456 -12.47 -2.71 5.70
CA GLU A 456 -13.69 -3.00 6.47
C GLU A 456 -13.54 -2.56 7.95
N LYS A 457 -12.34 -2.72 8.52
CA LYS A 457 -11.98 -2.19 9.85
C LYS A 457 -11.76 -0.68 9.87
N LYS A 458 -11.88 0.00 8.73
CA LYS A 458 -11.64 1.44 8.54
C LYS A 458 -10.26 1.86 9.02
N ALA A 459 -9.25 1.01 8.77
CA ALA A 459 -7.89 1.30 9.15
C ALA A 459 -7.41 2.55 8.40
N ASP A 460 -7.00 3.59 9.12
CA ASP A 460 -6.28 4.71 8.50
C ASP A 460 -4.77 4.65 8.72
N ALA A 461 -4.36 3.67 9.52
CA ALA A 461 -3.00 3.18 9.58
C ALA A 461 -2.96 1.67 9.87
N VAL A 462 -2.00 0.96 9.28
CA VAL A 462 -1.72 -0.45 9.48
C VAL A 462 -0.26 -0.63 9.89
N PHE A 463 -0.07 -1.23 11.06
CA PHE A 463 1.26 -1.61 11.55
C PHE A 463 1.33 -3.12 11.79
N VAL A 464 2.46 -3.73 11.46
CA VAL A 464 2.61 -5.19 11.53
C VAL A 464 3.60 -5.61 12.60
N PHE A 465 3.30 -6.75 13.23
CA PHE A 465 4.25 -7.50 14.05
C PHE A 465 4.45 -8.89 13.43
N GLN A 466 5.62 -9.09 12.82
CA GLN A 466 6.09 -10.39 12.34
C GLN A 466 6.56 -11.23 13.53
N LEU A 467 6.12 -12.49 13.61
CA LEU A 467 6.56 -13.39 14.67
C LEU A 467 6.56 -14.86 14.23
N ARG A 468 7.44 -15.64 14.85
CA ARG A 468 7.47 -17.11 14.77
C ARG A 468 7.36 -17.78 16.14
N ASN A 469 7.35 -16.98 17.21
CA ASN A 469 7.40 -17.42 18.60
C ASN A 469 6.09 -17.07 19.32
N PRO A 470 5.78 -17.72 20.46
CA PRO A 470 4.71 -17.29 21.34
C PRO A 470 4.84 -15.83 21.81
N ILE A 471 3.72 -15.17 22.05
CA ILE A 471 3.67 -13.78 22.52
C ILE A 471 3.78 -13.73 24.04
N HIS A 472 4.83 -13.08 24.55
CA HIS A 472 4.89 -12.65 25.95
C HIS A 472 4.57 -11.15 26.05
N ASN A 473 4.38 -10.64 27.27
CA ASN A 473 3.95 -9.25 27.50
C ASN A 473 4.98 -8.22 27.01
N GLY A 474 6.25 -8.60 26.85
CA GLY A 474 7.25 -7.78 26.17
C GLY A 474 6.86 -7.48 24.71
N HIS A 475 6.40 -8.47 23.94
CA HIS A 475 5.91 -8.25 22.58
C HIS A 475 4.62 -7.40 22.58
N ALA A 476 3.71 -7.68 23.51
CA ALA A 476 2.47 -6.91 23.66
C ALA A 476 2.75 -5.42 23.97
N LEU A 477 3.75 -5.13 24.81
CA LEU A 477 4.19 -3.77 25.11
C LEU A 477 4.65 -3.04 23.84
N LEU A 478 5.47 -3.68 23.01
CA LEU A 478 5.95 -3.12 21.74
C LEU A 478 4.79 -2.75 20.81
N MET A 479 3.82 -3.66 20.68
CA MET A 479 2.65 -3.45 19.83
C MET A 479 1.75 -2.32 20.36
N ARG A 480 1.51 -2.27 21.68
CA ARG A 480 0.72 -1.22 22.33
C ARG A 480 1.38 0.15 22.25
N GLU A 481 2.68 0.24 22.49
CA GLU A 481 3.43 1.51 22.36
C GLU A 481 3.46 2.01 20.92
N THR A 482 3.60 1.10 19.94
CA THR A 482 3.52 1.47 18.51
C THR A 482 2.16 2.07 18.22
N ARG A 483 1.08 1.42 18.67
CA ARG A 483 -0.27 1.95 18.49
C ARG A 483 -0.45 3.31 19.14
N ALA A 484 0.02 3.49 20.37
CA ALA A 484 -0.08 4.76 21.09
C ALA A 484 0.59 5.90 20.31
N LYS A 485 1.78 5.66 19.74
CA LYS A 485 2.49 6.63 18.88
C LYS A 485 1.73 6.92 17.59
N LEU A 486 1.11 5.91 16.98
CA LEU A 486 0.33 6.10 15.76
C LEU A 486 -0.97 6.87 16.02
N LEU A 487 -1.59 6.71 17.20
CA LEU A 487 -2.78 7.47 17.59
C LEU A 487 -2.55 8.99 17.70
N GLU A 488 -1.30 9.44 17.79
CA GLU A 488 -0.95 10.87 17.72
C GLU A 488 -1.16 11.46 16.32
N LYS A 489 -1.21 10.62 15.28
CA LYS A 489 -1.28 11.02 13.85
C LYS A 489 -2.47 10.42 13.10
N TYR A 490 -2.96 9.28 13.53
CA TYR A 490 -3.98 8.47 12.88
C TYR A 490 -5.13 8.22 13.85
N SER A 491 -6.35 8.17 13.33
CA SER A 491 -7.56 8.00 14.15
C SER A 491 -7.83 6.54 14.51
N ASN A 492 -7.46 5.61 13.63
CA ASN A 492 -7.75 4.18 13.75
C ASN A 492 -6.58 3.30 13.25
N PRO A 493 -5.42 3.32 13.94
CA PRO A 493 -4.32 2.40 13.66
C PRO A 493 -4.66 0.95 14.06
N ILE A 494 -4.58 0.05 13.09
CA ILE A 494 -4.84 -1.39 13.21
C ILE A 494 -3.53 -2.19 13.20
N LEU A 495 -3.40 -3.09 14.17
CA LEU A 495 -2.32 -4.09 14.23
C LEU A 495 -2.66 -5.25 13.31
N LEU A 496 -1.76 -5.56 12.38
CA LEU A 496 -1.69 -6.86 11.72
C LEU A 496 -0.75 -7.76 12.54
N LEU A 497 -1.32 -8.61 13.39
CA LEU A 497 -0.58 -9.63 14.12
C LEU A 497 -0.38 -10.82 13.18
N HIS A 498 0.86 -11.04 12.75
CA HIS A 498 1.11 -11.81 11.53
C HIS A 498 2.10 -12.97 11.75
N PRO A 499 1.73 -14.01 12.53
CA PRO A 499 2.56 -15.19 12.70
C PRO A 499 2.93 -15.85 11.38
N LEU A 500 4.20 -16.24 11.23
CA LEU A 500 4.66 -17.08 10.14
C LEU A 500 4.12 -18.51 10.31
N GLY A 501 3.61 -19.09 9.23
CA GLY A 501 3.01 -20.43 9.22
C GLY A 501 3.47 -21.35 8.09
N GLY A 502 4.47 -20.97 7.31
CA GLY A 502 5.24 -21.93 6.53
C GLY A 502 6.16 -22.78 7.40
N TRP A 503 7.09 -23.50 6.78
CA TRP A 503 8.06 -24.34 7.48
C TRP A 503 8.85 -23.54 8.54
N THR A 504 9.06 -24.18 9.69
CA THR A 504 9.91 -23.71 10.80
C THR A 504 10.74 -24.90 11.30
N LYS A 505 11.88 -24.62 11.94
CA LYS A 505 12.74 -25.66 12.52
C LYS A 505 12.07 -26.42 13.67
N ASP A 506 12.53 -27.65 13.92
CA ASP A 506 11.84 -28.64 14.78
C ASP A 506 11.70 -28.25 16.27
N ASP A 507 12.56 -27.35 16.77
CA ASP A 507 12.51 -26.88 18.16
C ASP A 507 11.64 -25.62 18.37
N ASP A 508 11.12 -25.02 17.29
CA ASP A 508 10.13 -23.95 17.40
C ASP A 508 8.75 -24.51 17.80
N VAL A 509 7.93 -23.67 18.42
CA VAL A 509 6.57 -24.06 18.83
C VAL A 509 5.70 -24.24 17.58
N PRO A 510 4.97 -25.37 17.45
CA PRO A 510 4.11 -25.61 16.29
C PRO A 510 3.10 -24.49 16.04
N LEU A 511 2.77 -24.27 14.77
CA LEU A 511 1.88 -23.18 14.34
C LEU A 511 0.53 -23.21 15.05
N GLU A 512 -0.13 -24.36 15.13
CA GLU A 512 -1.43 -24.52 15.79
C GLU A 512 -1.40 -24.06 17.25
N VAL A 513 -0.35 -24.44 17.99
CA VAL A 513 -0.16 -24.03 19.39
C VAL A 513 0.07 -22.52 19.49
N ARG A 514 0.85 -21.94 18.55
CA ARG A 514 1.07 -20.49 18.50
C ARG A 514 -0.23 -19.73 18.21
N ILE A 515 -1.04 -20.19 17.27
CA ILE A 515 -2.32 -19.54 16.94
C ILE A 515 -3.26 -19.55 18.14
N ARG A 516 -3.45 -20.71 18.79
CA ARG A 516 -4.24 -20.79 20.03
C ARG A 516 -3.70 -19.86 21.12
N GLN A 517 -2.37 -19.79 21.27
CA GLN A 517 -1.73 -18.91 22.22
C GLN A 517 -1.95 -17.42 21.90
N HIS A 518 -1.95 -17.04 20.62
CA HIS A 518 -2.20 -15.68 20.18
C HIS A 518 -3.66 -15.27 20.32
N GLU A 519 -4.60 -16.17 20.04
CA GLU A 519 -6.02 -15.97 20.34
C GLU A 519 -6.23 -15.71 21.83
N ALA A 520 -5.61 -16.51 22.71
CA ALA A 520 -5.68 -16.28 24.16
C ALA A 520 -5.12 -14.92 24.60
N VAL A 521 -4.06 -14.42 23.95
CA VAL A 521 -3.53 -13.07 24.23
C VAL A 521 -4.53 -11.97 23.86
N ILE A 522 -5.30 -12.16 22.79
CA ILE A 522 -6.35 -11.21 22.36
C ILE A 522 -7.57 -11.31 23.29
N GLU A 523 -7.97 -12.53 23.65
CA GLU A 523 -9.08 -12.79 24.57
C GLU A 523 -8.84 -12.22 25.98
N GLU A 524 -7.59 -12.22 26.44
CA GLU A 524 -7.18 -11.59 27.72
C GLU A 524 -6.92 -10.08 27.59
N GLU A 525 -7.30 -9.45 26.48
CA GLU A 525 -7.23 -8.00 26.23
C GLU A 525 -5.83 -7.38 26.36
N LEU A 526 -4.76 -8.19 26.30
CA LEU A 526 -3.39 -7.67 26.18
C LEU A 526 -3.20 -6.96 24.84
N LEU A 527 -3.87 -7.46 23.81
CA LEU A 527 -4.05 -6.80 22.52
C LEU A 527 -5.57 -6.68 22.29
N GLY A 528 -6.05 -5.48 21.98
CA GLY A 528 -7.49 -5.27 21.81
C GLY A 528 -7.99 -5.89 20.51
N ALA A 529 -9.08 -6.66 20.60
CA ALA A 529 -9.69 -7.35 19.47
C ALA A 529 -10.26 -6.39 18.40
N ASP A 530 -10.65 -5.18 18.82
CA ASP A 530 -11.14 -4.11 17.96
C ASP A 530 -10.03 -3.62 17.00
N TRP A 531 -8.81 -3.45 17.51
CA TRP A 531 -7.68 -2.92 16.76
C TRP A 531 -6.66 -3.98 16.31
N THR A 532 -6.94 -5.28 16.46
CA THR A 532 -6.03 -6.36 16.05
C THR A 532 -6.67 -7.27 15.00
N GLY A 533 -5.96 -7.51 13.90
CA GLY A 533 -6.24 -8.57 12.93
C GLY A 533 -5.18 -9.67 13.04
N LEU A 534 -5.62 -10.91 13.29
CA LEU A 534 -4.76 -12.10 13.33
C LEU A 534 -4.79 -12.81 11.97
N SER A 535 -3.62 -12.96 11.33
CA SER A 535 -3.47 -13.65 10.05
C SER A 535 -2.19 -14.48 10.02
N ILE A 536 -2.16 -15.56 9.25
CA ILE A 536 -0.98 -16.40 9.04
C ILE A 536 -0.27 -15.95 7.77
N PHE A 537 1.04 -15.70 7.88
CA PHE A 537 1.90 -15.47 6.74
C PHE A 537 2.47 -16.80 6.23
N PRO A 538 2.21 -17.21 4.97
CA PRO A 538 2.47 -18.59 4.53
C PRO A 538 3.95 -18.90 4.22
N SER A 539 4.85 -17.91 4.26
CA SER A 539 6.26 -18.10 3.88
C SER A 539 6.95 -19.13 4.77
N PRO A 540 7.78 -20.01 4.21
CA PRO A 540 8.81 -20.71 4.97
C PRO A 540 9.73 -19.73 5.70
N MET A 541 10.18 -20.10 6.90
CA MET A 541 11.17 -19.36 7.68
C MET A 541 12.57 -19.82 7.28
N MET A 542 13.44 -18.91 6.84
CA MET A 542 14.80 -19.27 6.44
C MET A 542 15.80 -19.18 7.59
N TYR A 543 15.52 -18.37 8.61
CA TYR A 543 16.44 -17.96 9.67
C TYR A 543 17.65 -17.15 9.16
N ALA A 544 17.46 -16.35 8.10
CA ALA A 544 18.54 -15.62 7.43
C ALA A 544 18.76 -14.17 7.94
N GLY A 545 18.31 -13.87 9.17
CA GLY A 545 18.62 -12.62 9.85
C GLY A 545 18.33 -11.34 9.04
N PRO A 546 19.31 -10.42 8.89
CA PRO A 546 19.14 -9.17 8.15
C PRO A 546 18.74 -9.33 6.67
N THR A 547 19.05 -10.46 6.04
CA THR A 547 18.60 -10.75 4.67
C THR A 547 17.11 -11.05 4.67
N GLU A 548 16.63 -11.88 5.59
CA GLU A 548 15.24 -12.33 5.62
C GLU A 548 14.27 -11.29 6.22
N VAL A 549 14.71 -10.45 7.16
CA VAL A 549 13.82 -9.40 7.71
C VAL A 549 13.34 -8.42 6.63
N GLN A 550 14.15 -8.19 5.60
CA GLN A 550 13.74 -7.41 4.43
C GLN A 550 12.59 -8.09 3.67
N TRP A 551 12.66 -9.41 3.46
CA TRP A 551 11.57 -10.19 2.87
C TRP A 551 10.29 -10.13 3.72
N HIS A 552 10.42 -10.30 5.04
CA HIS A 552 9.28 -10.21 5.95
C HIS A 552 8.59 -8.85 5.89
N ALA A 553 9.35 -7.77 5.71
CA ALA A 553 8.85 -6.41 5.56
C ALA A 553 8.25 -6.15 4.17
N ARG A 554 8.99 -6.49 3.10
CA ARG A 554 8.58 -6.37 1.69
C ARG A 554 7.24 -7.06 1.44
N ALA A 555 7.10 -8.32 1.87
CA ALA A 555 5.87 -9.08 1.67
C ALA A 555 4.64 -8.38 2.28
N ARG A 556 4.83 -7.63 3.37
CA ARG A 556 3.74 -6.94 4.07
C ARG A 556 3.30 -5.65 3.38
N LEU A 557 4.11 -5.09 2.48
CA LEU A 557 3.67 -4.01 1.59
C LEU A 557 2.50 -4.49 0.70
N ALA A 558 2.53 -5.75 0.24
CA ALA A 558 1.44 -6.32 -0.55
C ALA A 558 0.11 -6.33 0.24
N ALA A 559 0.16 -6.44 1.56
CA ALA A 559 -1.02 -6.39 2.44
C ALA A 559 -1.41 -4.96 2.88
N GLY A 560 -0.81 -3.90 2.32
CA GLY A 560 -1.13 -2.51 2.67
C GLY A 560 -0.47 -2.01 3.97
N VAL A 561 0.54 -2.71 4.48
CA VAL A 561 1.25 -2.29 5.69
C VAL A 561 2.20 -1.14 5.38
N HIS A 562 2.15 -0.07 6.19
CA HIS A 562 3.08 1.06 6.08
C HIS A 562 3.99 1.22 7.32
N THR A 563 3.74 0.49 8.41
CA THR A 563 4.57 0.55 9.61
C THR A 563 5.01 -0.85 10.04
N TYR A 564 6.31 -1.03 10.22
CA TYR A 564 6.90 -2.34 10.52
C TYR A 564 7.65 -2.30 11.83
N ILE A 565 7.17 -3.08 12.80
CA ILE A 565 7.85 -3.23 14.09
C ILE A 565 9.03 -4.19 13.91
N VAL A 566 10.23 -3.74 14.28
CA VAL A 566 11.43 -4.59 14.24
C VAL A 566 12.13 -4.58 15.60
N GLY A 567 12.35 -5.77 16.13
CA GLY A 567 13.03 -5.99 17.40
C GLY A 567 14.53 -6.28 17.24
N ARG A 568 15.11 -6.80 18.32
CA ARG A 568 16.48 -7.34 18.36
C ARG A 568 16.55 -8.68 17.63
N ASP A 569 17.62 -8.88 16.85
CA ASP A 569 17.93 -10.12 16.13
C ASP A 569 16.75 -10.70 15.30
N PRO A 570 16.08 -9.86 14.48
CA PRO A 570 14.93 -10.31 13.71
C PRO A 570 15.35 -11.36 12.69
N ALA A 571 14.53 -12.41 12.58
CA ALA A 571 14.84 -13.59 11.77
C ALA A 571 16.17 -14.29 12.09
N GLY A 572 16.79 -13.99 13.23
CA GLY A 572 18.04 -14.61 13.65
C GLY A 572 17.87 -15.99 14.27
N ILE A 573 19.02 -16.63 14.47
CA ILE A 573 19.22 -17.93 15.10
C ILE A 573 20.56 -17.90 15.86
N ALA A 574 20.69 -18.79 16.86
CA ALA A 574 21.99 -19.02 17.48
C ALA A 574 22.97 -19.58 16.46
N ASP A 575 24.23 -19.15 16.53
CA ASP A 575 25.32 -19.66 15.73
C ASP A 575 25.56 -21.14 16.08
N PRO A 576 25.36 -22.08 15.14
CA PRO A 576 25.62 -23.50 15.38
C PRO A 576 27.07 -23.80 15.77
N ALA A 577 28.01 -22.91 15.42
CA ALA A 577 29.42 -23.03 15.78
C ALA A 577 29.75 -22.47 17.17
N SER A 578 28.84 -21.71 17.80
CA SER A 578 29.07 -21.10 19.12
C SER A 578 28.65 -22.05 20.26
N PRO A 579 29.59 -22.51 21.11
CA PRO A 579 29.25 -23.30 22.30
C PRO A 579 28.46 -22.50 23.35
N SER A 580 28.60 -21.16 23.35
CA SER A 580 27.87 -20.22 24.21
C SER A 580 26.46 -19.91 23.70
N GLY A 581 26.12 -20.34 22.49
CA GLY A 581 24.83 -20.03 21.87
C GLY A 581 24.70 -18.56 21.48
N ASP A 582 25.80 -17.92 21.09
CA ASP A 582 25.79 -16.54 20.60
C ASP A 582 24.93 -16.42 19.33
N ALA A 583 24.41 -15.23 19.06
CA ALA A 583 23.62 -14.99 17.85
C ALA A 583 24.51 -15.10 16.60
N LEU A 584 24.03 -15.76 15.55
CA LEU A 584 24.72 -15.85 14.26
C LEU A 584 24.88 -14.47 13.60
N TYR A 585 23.90 -13.60 13.83
CA TYR A 585 23.89 -12.24 13.32
C TYR A 585 24.13 -11.24 14.43
N GLU A 586 24.79 -10.14 14.12
CA GLU A 586 24.83 -9.02 15.04
C GLU A 586 23.39 -8.50 15.25
N VAL A 587 23.00 -8.41 16.51
CA VAL A 587 21.60 -8.35 16.94
C VAL A 587 20.90 -7.03 16.61
N THR A 588 21.63 -6.01 16.15
CA THR A 588 21.09 -4.72 15.68
C THR A 588 21.07 -4.63 14.15
N HIS A 589 21.77 -5.50 13.43
CA HIS A 589 21.89 -5.42 11.98
C HIS A 589 20.54 -5.52 11.26
N GLY A 590 19.61 -6.33 11.73
CA GLY A 590 18.30 -6.45 11.09
C GLY A 590 17.54 -5.12 11.02
N ALA A 591 17.47 -4.39 12.14
CA ALA A 591 16.83 -3.07 12.18
C ALA A 591 17.60 -2.02 11.36
N LYS A 592 18.94 -2.01 11.44
CA LYS A 592 19.80 -1.08 10.68
C LYS A 592 19.65 -1.29 9.18
N VAL A 593 19.80 -2.53 8.70
CA VAL A 593 19.65 -2.89 7.29
C VAL A 593 18.27 -2.53 6.79
N LEU A 594 17.21 -2.86 7.55
CA LEU A 594 15.85 -2.54 7.12
C LEU A 594 15.61 -1.03 6.96
N SER A 595 16.21 -0.20 7.83
CA SER A 595 16.07 1.26 7.76
C SER A 595 16.75 1.91 6.56
N MET A 596 17.70 1.22 5.93
CA MET A 596 18.44 1.69 4.75
C MET A 596 18.19 0.81 3.51
N ALA A 597 17.29 -0.17 3.60
CA ALA A 597 17.05 -1.13 2.54
C ALA A 597 16.41 -0.43 1.31
N PRO A 598 17.04 -0.50 0.13
CA PRO A 598 16.46 0.03 -1.09
C PRO A 598 15.09 -0.60 -1.39
N GLY A 599 14.16 0.19 -1.92
CA GLY A 599 12.79 -0.25 -2.21
C GLY A 599 11.87 -0.39 -0.98
N LEU A 600 12.36 -0.09 0.23
CA LEU A 600 11.56 -0.07 1.47
C LEU A 600 11.56 1.31 2.16
N SER A 601 12.02 2.37 1.48
CA SER A 601 12.16 3.73 2.05
C SER A 601 10.84 4.35 2.52
N HIS A 602 9.70 3.85 2.04
CA HIS A 602 8.36 4.31 2.43
C HIS A 602 7.85 3.62 3.69
N LEU A 603 8.48 2.51 4.10
CA LEU A 603 8.08 1.76 5.26
C LEU A 603 8.56 2.50 6.52
N ASN A 604 7.63 2.90 7.37
CA ASN A 604 7.96 3.45 8.68
C ASN A 604 8.44 2.30 9.58
N VAL A 605 9.75 2.10 9.62
CA VAL A 605 10.39 1.11 10.48
C VAL A 605 10.40 1.64 11.91
N VAL A 606 9.80 0.90 12.84
CA VAL A 606 9.80 1.22 14.27
C VAL A 606 10.77 0.27 14.96
N PRO A 607 12.05 0.66 15.12
CA PRO A 607 13.00 -0.14 15.86
C PRO A 607 12.69 -0.04 17.36
N PHE A 608 12.73 -1.17 18.04
CA PHE A 608 12.56 -1.18 19.49
C PHE A 608 13.78 -1.64 20.25
N ARG A 609 13.92 -1.05 21.44
CA ARG A 609 14.85 -1.51 22.45
C ARG A 609 14.30 -2.79 23.09
N VAL A 610 15.18 -3.54 23.73
CA VAL A 610 14.82 -4.81 24.35
C VAL A 610 13.83 -4.56 25.50
N ALA A 611 12.71 -5.28 25.51
CA ALA A 611 11.81 -5.33 26.65
C ALA A 611 12.21 -6.50 27.57
N ALA A 612 12.24 -6.27 28.88
CA ALA A 612 12.59 -7.26 29.90
C ALA A 612 11.65 -7.16 31.11
N TYR A 613 11.64 -8.18 31.96
CA TYR A 613 10.77 -8.19 33.14
C TYR A 613 11.38 -7.33 34.24
N ASP A 614 10.73 -6.23 34.59
CA ASP A 614 11.15 -5.35 35.68
C ASP A 614 10.66 -5.93 37.02
N LYS A 615 11.60 -6.45 37.81
CA LYS A 615 11.33 -7.12 39.09
C LYS A 615 10.73 -6.17 40.12
N LYS A 616 11.03 -4.87 40.06
CA LYS A 616 10.48 -3.88 40.99
C LYS A 616 9.06 -3.48 40.60
N ALA A 617 8.81 -3.32 39.30
CA ALA A 617 7.48 -2.96 38.80
C ALA A 617 6.52 -4.15 38.69
N GLY A 618 7.03 -5.39 38.68
CA GLY A 618 6.21 -6.60 38.54
C GLY A 618 5.58 -6.74 37.16
N GLN A 619 6.21 -6.20 36.11
CA GLN A 619 5.69 -6.17 34.75
C GLN A 619 6.82 -6.03 33.71
N MET A 620 6.48 -6.26 32.44
CA MET A 620 7.41 -6.01 31.34
C MET A 620 7.61 -4.51 31.11
N ALA A 621 8.87 -4.09 30.96
CA ALA A 621 9.25 -2.70 30.67
C ALA A 621 10.42 -2.64 29.70
N MET A 622 10.64 -1.46 29.10
CA MET A 622 11.83 -1.21 28.28
C MET A 622 13.09 -1.30 29.15
N PHE A 623 14.08 -2.06 28.67
CA PHE A 623 15.35 -2.24 29.37
C PHE A 623 16.10 -0.90 29.54
N ASP A 624 16.60 -0.68 30.75
CA ASP A 624 17.38 0.49 31.12
C ASP A 624 18.72 0.03 31.74
N ALA A 625 19.80 0.31 31.01
CA ALA A 625 21.14 -0.11 31.39
C ALA A 625 21.61 0.49 32.73
N SER A 626 21.07 1.64 33.14
CA SER A 626 21.43 2.29 34.41
C SER A 626 20.96 1.50 35.64
N ARG A 627 19.94 0.66 35.47
CA ARG A 627 19.33 -0.16 36.52
C ARG A 627 19.21 -1.63 36.10
N LYS A 628 20.24 -2.13 35.41
CA LYS A 628 20.28 -3.49 34.85
C LYS A 628 19.88 -4.60 35.83
N GLU A 629 20.22 -4.45 37.11
CA GLU A 629 19.95 -5.43 38.18
C GLU A 629 18.45 -5.57 38.48
N ASP A 630 17.62 -4.61 38.07
CA ASP A 630 16.17 -4.64 38.24
C ASP A 630 15.47 -5.49 37.17
N PHE A 631 16.16 -5.87 36.10
CA PHE A 631 15.58 -6.60 34.98
C PHE A 631 15.94 -8.08 34.98
N ASP A 632 14.97 -8.95 34.65
CA ASP A 632 15.20 -10.36 34.35
C ASP A 632 14.91 -10.66 32.86
N PHE A 633 15.80 -11.42 32.24
CA PHE A 633 15.67 -11.86 30.85
C PHE A 633 15.28 -13.33 30.84
N ILE A 634 14.00 -13.60 30.63
CA ILE A 634 13.48 -14.96 30.57
C ILE A 634 13.63 -15.48 29.15
N SER A 635 14.68 -16.27 28.91
CA SER A 635 14.93 -16.92 27.62
C SER A 635 13.88 -17.98 27.30
N GLY A 636 13.74 -18.33 26.01
CA GLY A 636 12.87 -19.44 25.59
C GLY A 636 13.25 -20.77 26.26
N THR A 637 14.54 -21.00 26.55
CA THR A 637 15.00 -22.18 27.30
C THR A 637 14.52 -22.16 28.76
N LYS A 638 14.61 -21.01 29.44
CA LYS A 638 14.08 -20.86 30.81
C LYS A 638 12.56 -21.06 30.82
N MET A 639 11.86 -20.46 29.87
CA MET A 639 10.41 -20.62 29.68
C MET A 639 10.01 -22.10 29.51
N ARG A 640 10.72 -22.84 28.66
CA ARG A 640 10.51 -24.29 28.48
C ARG A 640 10.74 -25.08 29.76
N GLY A 641 11.79 -24.75 30.51
CA GLY A 641 12.08 -25.38 31.80
C GLY A 641 10.93 -25.21 32.80
N LEU A 642 10.45 -23.98 32.96
CA LEU A 642 9.29 -23.67 33.82
C LEU A 642 8.06 -24.50 33.41
N ALA A 643 7.73 -24.49 32.12
CA ALA A 643 6.58 -25.21 31.58
C ALA A 643 6.65 -26.73 31.84
N ARG A 644 7.82 -27.34 31.67
CA ARG A 644 8.02 -28.78 31.90
C ARG A 644 7.92 -29.17 33.37
N ASN A 645 8.36 -28.29 34.27
CA ASN A 645 8.33 -28.52 35.72
C ASN A 645 6.96 -28.19 36.36
N GLY A 646 5.99 -27.70 35.58
CA GLY A 646 4.72 -27.22 36.12
C GLY A 646 4.83 -25.89 36.89
N GLU A 647 5.92 -25.15 36.68
CA GLU A 647 6.15 -23.83 37.28
C GLU A 647 5.56 -22.73 36.39
N THR A 648 5.18 -21.60 36.98
CA THR A 648 4.69 -20.43 36.24
C THR A 648 5.79 -19.37 36.15
N PRO A 649 5.89 -18.63 35.02
CA PRO A 649 6.75 -17.46 34.96
C PRO A 649 6.26 -16.38 35.94
N PRO A 650 7.09 -15.37 36.25
CA PRO A 650 6.66 -14.23 37.07
C PRO A 650 5.36 -13.61 36.55
N HIS A 651 4.47 -13.25 37.47
CA HIS A 651 3.22 -12.56 37.14
C HIS A 651 3.50 -11.33 36.27
N GLY A 652 2.75 -11.15 35.18
CA GLY A 652 2.97 -10.03 34.25
C GLY A 652 4.02 -10.29 33.16
N PHE A 653 4.66 -11.47 33.12
CA PHE A 653 5.51 -11.88 32.00
C PHE A 653 4.71 -12.33 30.77
N MET A 654 3.64 -13.09 30.97
CA MET A 654 2.75 -13.60 29.91
C MET A 654 1.32 -13.70 30.45
N ALA A 655 0.34 -13.57 29.56
CA ALA A 655 -1.07 -13.81 29.85
C ALA A 655 -1.27 -15.23 30.43
N PRO A 656 -2.00 -15.40 31.56
CA PRO A 656 -2.27 -16.70 32.16
C PRO A 656 -2.81 -17.78 31.21
N LYS A 657 -3.86 -17.51 30.44
CA LYS A 657 -4.45 -18.46 29.48
C LYS A 657 -3.47 -18.79 28.37
N ALA A 658 -2.73 -17.78 27.92
CA ALA A 658 -1.68 -17.97 26.93
C ALA A 658 -0.51 -18.84 27.45
N TRP A 659 -0.17 -18.71 28.74
CA TRP A 659 0.80 -19.57 29.42
C TRP A 659 0.30 -21.00 29.55
N GLU A 660 -0.96 -21.21 29.93
CA GLU A 660 -1.56 -22.55 30.06
C GLU A 660 -1.47 -23.35 28.77
N ILE A 661 -1.73 -22.72 27.63
CA ILE A 661 -1.62 -23.35 26.30
C ILE A 661 -0.18 -23.82 26.01
N LEU A 662 0.82 -22.97 26.32
CA LEU A 662 2.23 -23.35 26.14
C LEU A 662 2.66 -24.44 27.13
N ALA A 663 2.25 -24.32 28.39
CA ALA A 663 2.57 -25.27 29.43
C ALA A 663 1.95 -26.65 29.15
N ALA A 664 0.73 -26.70 28.61
CA ALA A 664 0.12 -27.95 28.14
C ALA A 664 0.95 -28.61 27.03
N HIS A 665 1.31 -27.84 26.00
CA HIS A 665 2.13 -28.35 24.89
C HIS A 665 3.49 -28.92 25.36
N TYR A 666 4.19 -28.21 26.23
CA TYR A 666 5.50 -28.68 26.71
C TYR A 666 5.41 -29.88 27.66
N ARG A 667 4.31 -30.02 28.42
CA ARG A 667 4.08 -31.21 29.26
C ARG A 667 3.74 -32.44 28.43
N GLU A 668 2.89 -32.31 27.41
CA GLU A 668 2.59 -33.39 26.47
C GLU A 668 3.87 -33.89 25.77
N LYS A 669 4.73 -32.96 25.32
CA LYS A 669 6.00 -33.30 24.68
C LYS A 669 6.96 -34.05 25.62
N SER A 670 6.98 -33.73 26.92
CA SER A 670 7.78 -34.47 27.90
C SER A 670 7.24 -35.89 28.12
N ASN A 671 5.92 -36.04 28.25
CA ASN A 671 5.26 -37.33 28.48
C ASN A 671 5.36 -38.30 27.29
N MET A 672 5.64 -37.82 26.08
CA MET A 672 5.88 -38.66 24.90
C MET A 672 7.35 -39.11 24.75
N CYS A 673 8.27 -38.50 25.50
CA CYS A 673 9.70 -38.82 25.49
C CYS A 673 10.13 -39.70 26.68
N GLU A 674 9.31 -39.80 27.73
CA GLU A 674 9.36 -40.85 28.75
C GLU A 674 8.62 -42.10 28.28
#